data_AF-A0A2E4X247-F1
#
_entry.id   AF-A0A2E4X247-F1
#
_cell.length_a   1.000
_cell.length_b   1.000
_cell.length_c   1.000
_cell.angle_alpha   90.00
_cell.angle_beta   90.00
_cell.angle_gamma   90.00
#
_symmetry.space_group_name_H-M   'P 1'
#
loop_
_entity.id
_entity.type
_entity.pdbx_description
1 polymer ?
#
loop_
_entity_poly.entity_id
_entity_poly.type
_entity_poly.pdbx_seq_one_letter_code
_entity_poly.pdbx_strand_id
1 'polypeptide(L)'
;MSGEPIMYRLLALIAALLTACYELPPPKEPHQFPIRRAEGACKGRVCKPPVMPWMGPTSDLGDPNPWIDQPQSATEPAAQVPPECGEHTAFDPLHQRCRPVVGPRATCSSGPFATEHPWAQGTNPKRYVAVGGTGDGSSPDQAAPDATTALQGIDRQTNVTLLYGEGTFEEGLQLSGSGRVISLIGLCPERSHLSGGDQMAVHVEDVARLRVAGLHLSTSAPRSAEDSFREGALAVFGAGGIELSELFIESRYSLGITIYDVGERGVHLSNSRFGRTTVNSFAVITSAGPVSVRGSDFRGPNWGAIVNLSGIAGDVAVTYNYVGASASWGIVAGYVSGETEISHNEVAGPLGERGLYWYGDVQHTSPVNIRHNRFDQVGGTAILVIGGAGALDVAFNHIVGPIAQTSLLIGNRRSEETQRIYRNTIGWVGHSAIGLHSLRAPAVVEGNRIDGPVGSFGILGLETQETPRLDIVRNRVGQTGENAIQVTNVRNDVTIFQNNIVGPTGARGIFVYNEEPPEPAEEPLPTVIISANTVGDVSDGDGILVAQVAHEVTIENNDLKGPFSRAGISLISALGGGKVTNIEVGRAYEHGLYLGPSGNHPDRSPGGSWQVQDNRFLGPIGLDGICVLNAEVPDGGEIFIDRNEIGRASRVGIFANEVSGSVRVHDNTLLGPIGSDGIYMRHMDGDGTIEGNQILSGQATGISLRGEGTTGSWVVQTNEISNVLGRGILLYDLREETNVSVATNTIVGARGAGIYAWASTAPIQIQSNHLSRTRQAGFVDMVNGSPELVLFGYGVAALDVVSLRVANNTISDNHVGGLAVDHGEWGRYDDAPHLSGAVSVHIEDNALSGHPSHQEIGSEQNVVVQNRAGDMNITGVQGLGSMNPVGLEVPMCRNVDGAHQATGGGGF
;
A
#
# COMPACT_ATOMS: atom_id res chain seq x y z
N MET A 1 -30.30 -45.90 25.53
CA MET A 1 -29.08 -45.92 26.37
C MET A 1 -27.92 -46.37 25.48
N SER A 2 -27.15 -45.42 24.98
CA SER A 2 -25.74 -45.57 24.60
C SER A 2 -25.15 -44.16 24.71
N GLY A 3 -24.35 -43.96 25.74
CA GLY A 3 -23.70 -42.70 26.05
C GLY A 3 -22.46 -42.54 25.20
N GLU A 4 -22.53 -41.67 24.21
CA GLU A 4 -21.38 -41.02 23.59
C GLU A 4 -21.45 -39.52 23.96
N PRO A 5 -20.32 -38.82 24.17
CA PRO A 5 -20.35 -37.42 24.57
C PRO A 5 -20.85 -36.56 23.40
N ILE A 6 -21.97 -35.89 23.61
CA ILE A 6 -22.63 -34.91 22.71
C ILE A 6 -21.64 -33.87 22.14
N MET A 7 -20.52 -33.64 22.82
CA MET A 7 -19.44 -32.73 22.44
C MET A 7 -18.72 -33.13 21.13
N TYR A 8 -18.57 -34.43 20.83
CA TYR A 8 -17.91 -34.90 19.59
C TYR A 8 -18.76 -34.67 18.34
N ARG A 9 -20.08 -34.80 18.46
CA ARG A 9 -21.01 -34.44 17.36
C ARG A 9 -21.06 -32.93 17.16
N LEU A 10 -20.90 -32.14 18.21
CA LEU A 10 -20.87 -30.68 18.12
C LEU A 10 -19.60 -30.19 17.41
N LEU A 11 -18.43 -30.77 17.69
CA LEU A 11 -17.16 -30.45 17.01
C LEU A 11 -17.14 -30.87 15.53
N ALA A 12 -17.69 -32.04 15.20
CA ALA A 12 -17.84 -32.49 13.80
C ALA A 12 -18.87 -31.64 13.03
N LEU A 13 -19.94 -31.18 13.69
CA LEU A 13 -20.94 -30.29 13.11
C LEU A 13 -20.38 -28.86 12.92
N ILE A 14 -19.55 -28.36 13.85
CA ILE A 14 -18.86 -27.07 13.71
C ILE A 14 -17.82 -27.13 12.57
N ALA A 15 -17.08 -28.23 12.45
CA ALA A 15 -16.15 -28.45 11.33
C ALA A 15 -16.86 -28.50 9.97
N ALA A 16 -18.06 -29.11 9.91
CA ALA A 16 -18.89 -29.16 8.70
C ALA A 16 -19.61 -27.83 8.39
N LEU A 17 -20.00 -27.06 9.41
CA LEU A 17 -20.59 -25.73 9.25
C LEU A 17 -19.54 -24.68 8.80
N LEU A 18 -18.28 -24.83 9.22
CA LEU A 18 -17.17 -23.99 8.77
C LEU A 18 -16.80 -24.24 7.30
N THR A 19 -17.01 -25.43 6.76
CA THR A 19 -16.88 -25.71 5.32
C THR A 19 -18.07 -25.21 4.49
N ALA A 20 -19.27 -25.15 5.08
CA ALA A 20 -20.50 -24.73 4.38
C ALA A 20 -20.73 -23.20 4.34
N CYS A 21 -20.03 -22.41 5.15
CA CYS A 21 -20.17 -20.94 5.16
C CYS A 21 -19.34 -20.19 4.11
N TYR A 22 -18.69 -20.90 3.17
CA TYR A 22 -17.93 -20.33 2.05
C TYR A 22 -18.50 -20.67 0.65
N GLU A 23 -19.81 -20.96 0.55
CA GLU A 23 -20.50 -20.89 -0.74
C GLU A 23 -20.96 -19.45 -1.01
N LEU A 24 -20.23 -18.76 -1.88
CA LEU A 24 -20.73 -17.57 -2.58
C LEU A 24 -22.04 -17.92 -3.30
N PRO A 25 -23.09 -17.06 -3.29
CA PRO A 25 -24.24 -17.29 -4.14
C PRO A 25 -23.81 -17.29 -5.61
N PRO A 26 -24.45 -18.10 -6.48
CA PRO A 26 -24.10 -18.13 -7.90
C PRO A 26 -24.30 -16.74 -8.52
N PRO A 27 -23.44 -16.34 -9.48
CA PRO A 27 -23.54 -15.03 -10.11
C PRO A 27 -24.92 -14.87 -10.78
N LYS A 28 -25.59 -13.76 -10.47
CA LYS A 28 -26.76 -13.31 -11.25
C LYS A 28 -26.31 -13.02 -12.68
N GLU A 29 -27.12 -13.46 -13.64
CA GLU A 29 -26.89 -13.33 -15.09
C GLU A 29 -26.44 -11.91 -15.50
N PRO A 30 -25.49 -11.78 -16.44
CA PRO A 30 -25.10 -10.48 -16.96
C PRO A 30 -26.21 -9.93 -17.87
N HIS A 31 -26.78 -8.78 -17.48
CA HIS A 31 -27.56 -7.94 -18.39
C HIS A 31 -26.69 -7.52 -19.58
N GLN A 32 -27.16 -7.83 -20.79
CA GLN A 32 -26.57 -7.40 -22.05
C GLN A 32 -26.66 -5.87 -22.18
N PHE A 33 -25.51 -5.19 -22.34
CA PHE A 33 -25.45 -3.88 -22.99
C PHE A 33 -24.55 -3.96 -24.24
N PRO A 34 -24.91 -3.24 -25.34
CA PRO A 34 -24.42 -3.52 -26.67
C PRO A 34 -23.09 -2.80 -26.96
N ILE A 35 -22.06 -3.55 -27.30
CA ILE A 35 -20.82 -2.99 -27.86
C ILE A 35 -21.08 -2.60 -29.32
N ARG A 36 -21.24 -1.30 -29.59
CA ARG A 36 -21.14 -0.77 -30.95
C ARG A 36 -19.67 -0.79 -31.38
N ARG A 37 -19.40 -1.45 -32.51
CA ARG A 37 -18.12 -1.39 -33.23
C ARG A 37 -17.81 0.05 -33.64
N ALA A 38 -16.63 0.54 -33.27
CA ALA A 38 -15.99 1.65 -33.96
C ALA A 38 -15.08 1.06 -35.06
N GLU A 39 -15.58 1.05 -36.30
CA GLU A 39 -14.78 0.81 -37.49
C GLU A 39 -14.16 2.15 -37.95
N GLY A 40 -12.82 2.18 -38.07
CA GLY A 40 -12.13 2.98 -39.09
C GLY A 40 -11.46 4.28 -38.65
N ALA A 41 -10.13 4.26 -38.50
CA ALA A 41 -9.21 5.13 -39.24
C ALA A 41 -7.75 4.95 -38.76
N CYS A 42 -6.99 4.08 -39.44
CA CYS A 42 -5.55 4.27 -39.66
C CYS A 42 -5.12 3.46 -40.89
N LYS A 43 -5.16 4.09 -42.06
CA LYS A 43 -4.58 3.58 -43.30
C LYS A 43 -3.07 3.81 -43.28
N GLY A 44 -2.31 2.72 -43.26
CA GLY A 44 -1.01 2.60 -43.93
C GLY A 44 0.18 3.36 -43.31
N ARG A 45 0.88 2.71 -42.39
CA ARG A 45 2.35 2.53 -42.38
C ARG A 45 2.75 1.55 -41.27
N VAL A 46 3.66 0.65 -41.61
CA VAL A 46 4.15 -0.44 -40.77
C VAL A 46 5.02 0.11 -39.64
N CYS A 47 4.61 -0.11 -38.39
CA CYS A 47 5.48 -0.06 -37.20
C CYS A 47 5.40 -1.42 -36.50
N LYS A 48 6.52 -2.15 -36.47
CA LYS A 48 6.67 -3.41 -35.72
C LYS A 48 6.58 -3.14 -34.22
N PRO A 49 5.76 -3.86 -33.44
CA PRO A 49 5.92 -3.94 -31.99
C PRO A 49 7.15 -4.82 -31.65
N PRO A 50 7.89 -4.51 -30.57
CA PRO A 50 8.93 -5.40 -30.06
C PRO A 50 8.29 -6.69 -29.52
N VAL A 51 8.94 -7.80 -29.88
CA VAL A 51 8.56 -9.18 -29.56
C VAL A 51 8.88 -9.46 -28.09
N MET A 52 7.85 -9.73 -27.27
CA MET A 52 7.99 -10.57 -26.08
C MET A 52 7.68 -12.02 -26.48
N PRO A 53 8.55 -13.00 -26.19
CA PRO A 53 8.28 -14.39 -26.52
C PRO A 53 7.28 -15.01 -25.53
N TRP A 54 6.04 -15.11 -25.99
CA TRP A 54 5.15 -16.28 -25.91
C TRP A 54 4.94 -16.96 -24.54
N MET A 55 3.79 -16.63 -23.93
CA MET A 55 2.84 -17.65 -23.47
C MET A 55 2.01 -18.15 -24.66
N GLY A 56 1.68 -19.44 -24.67
CA GLY A 56 0.55 -19.99 -25.40
C GLY A 56 0.61 -21.52 -25.50
N PRO A 57 -0.51 -22.23 -25.74
CA PRO A 57 -1.91 -21.88 -25.47
C PRO A 57 -2.69 -22.99 -24.71
N THR A 58 -3.79 -22.58 -24.09
CA THR A 58 -4.89 -23.44 -23.65
C THR A 58 -5.66 -24.00 -24.84
N SER A 59 -5.99 -25.30 -24.83
CA SER A 59 -7.21 -25.82 -25.46
C SER A 59 -7.67 -27.16 -24.88
N ASP A 60 -8.94 -27.13 -24.47
CA ASP A 60 -9.97 -28.18 -24.48
C ASP A 60 -10.17 -29.12 -23.27
N LEU A 61 -11.43 -29.04 -22.80
CA LEU A 61 -12.09 -29.73 -21.70
C LEU A 61 -12.19 -31.25 -21.92
N GLY A 62 -11.95 -31.99 -20.83
CA GLY A 62 -12.33 -33.39 -20.68
C GLY A 62 -11.90 -33.95 -19.32
N ASP A 63 -12.75 -33.78 -18.30
CA ASP A 63 -12.72 -34.63 -17.10
C ASP A 63 -13.24 -36.04 -17.43
N PRO A 64 -12.99 -37.11 -16.62
CA PRO A 64 -12.21 -37.19 -15.38
C PRO A 64 -11.14 -38.32 -15.35
N ASN A 65 -10.22 -38.24 -14.39
CA ASN A 65 -9.31 -39.25 -13.82
C ASN A 65 -9.22 -40.65 -14.48
N PRO A 66 -7.99 -41.11 -14.82
CA PRO A 66 -7.55 -42.39 -14.25
C PRO A 66 -6.07 -42.41 -13.87
N TRP A 67 -5.79 -42.62 -12.58
CA TRP A 67 -4.64 -43.42 -12.19
C TRP A 67 -4.89 -44.87 -12.63
N ILE A 68 -4.00 -45.44 -13.47
CA ILE A 68 -3.46 -46.82 -13.43
C ILE A 68 -2.59 -47.07 -14.70
N ASP A 69 -1.33 -47.45 -14.43
CA ASP A 69 -0.35 -48.19 -15.22
C ASP A 69 0.08 -47.74 -16.63
N GLN A 70 1.31 -47.18 -16.75
CA GLN A 70 2.45 -47.86 -17.39
C GLN A 70 3.77 -47.07 -17.23
N PRO A 71 4.94 -47.75 -17.21
CA PRO A 71 6.20 -47.20 -16.71
C PRO A 71 6.89 -46.36 -17.79
N GLN A 72 6.92 -45.04 -17.61
CA GLN A 72 7.84 -44.20 -18.37
C GLN A 72 9.17 -44.13 -17.63
N SER A 73 10.21 -44.63 -18.31
CA SER A 73 11.60 -44.52 -17.94
C SER A 73 11.95 -43.05 -17.71
N ALA A 74 12.02 -42.64 -16.45
CA ALA A 74 12.68 -41.40 -16.06
C ALA A 74 14.16 -41.56 -16.37
N THR A 75 14.66 -40.85 -17.38
CA THR A 75 16.07 -40.47 -17.40
C THR A 75 16.30 -39.60 -16.17
N GLU A 76 17.01 -40.14 -15.18
CA GLU A 76 17.48 -39.42 -14.00
C GLU A 76 18.13 -38.09 -14.43
N PRO A 77 17.73 -36.93 -13.88
CA PRO A 77 18.56 -35.76 -14.00
C PRO A 77 19.91 -36.07 -13.35
N ALA A 78 21.00 -35.79 -14.06
CA ALA A 78 22.36 -36.01 -13.57
C ALA A 78 22.49 -35.48 -12.14
N ALA A 79 22.77 -36.38 -11.19
CA ALA A 79 22.94 -36.05 -9.79
C ALA A 79 24.02 -34.98 -9.66
N GLN A 80 23.61 -33.72 -9.42
CA GLN A 80 24.52 -32.69 -8.96
C GLN A 80 25.07 -33.18 -7.63
N VAL A 81 26.40 -33.33 -7.55
CA VAL A 81 27.08 -33.69 -6.31
C VAL A 81 26.74 -32.62 -5.28
N PRO A 82 26.01 -32.96 -4.20
CA PRO A 82 25.66 -31.97 -3.19
C PRO A 82 26.96 -31.44 -2.54
N PRO A 83 27.05 -30.13 -2.26
CA PRO A 83 28.22 -29.56 -1.59
C PRO A 83 28.50 -30.32 -0.28
N GLU A 84 29.78 -30.62 -0.03
CA GLU A 84 30.21 -31.23 1.23
C GLU A 84 29.86 -30.28 2.39
N CYS A 85 28.91 -30.71 3.22
CA CYS A 85 28.54 -30.00 4.44
C CYS A 85 29.54 -30.29 5.56
N GLY A 86 29.89 -29.27 6.35
CA GLY A 86 30.78 -29.43 7.50
C GLY A 86 30.20 -30.34 8.59
N GLU A 87 31.05 -30.77 9.52
CA GLU A 87 30.84 -31.80 10.56
C GLU A 87 29.59 -31.63 11.45
N HIS A 88 28.97 -30.45 11.48
CA HIS A 88 27.77 -30.15 12.26
C HIS A 88 26.59 -29.65 11.42
N THR A 89 26.66 -29.88 10.11
CA THR A 89 25.64 -29.46 9.16
C THR A 89 25.23 -30.62 8.27
N ALA A 90 23.93 -30.76 8.03
CA ALA A 90 23.38 -31.69 7.03
C ALA A 90 23.02 -30.92 5.76
N PHE A 91 23.20 -31.57 4.61
CA PHE A 91 22.69 -31.04 3.36
C PHE A 91 21.16 -31.15 3.35
N ASP A 92 20.51 -30.04 3.02
CA ASP A 92 19.09 -29.97 2.74
C ASP A 92 18.87 -30.17 1.23
N PRO A 93 18.39 -31.34 0.78
CA PRO A 93 18.20 -31.61 -0.64
C PRO A 93 17.08 -30.76 -1.25
N LEU A 94 16.12 -30.28 -0.46
CA LEU A 94 15.04 -29.42 -0.95
C LEU A 94 15.56 -28.02 -1.31
N HIS A 95 16.45 -27.47 -0.46
CA HIS A 95 16.93 -26.09 -0.59
C HIS A 95 18.39 -25.98 -1.04
N GLN A 96 19.01 -27.11 -1.39
CA GLN A 96 20.36 -27.21 -1.94
C GLN A 96 21.43 -26.47 -1.10
N ARG A 97 21.34 -26.54 0.24
CA ARG A 97 22.26 -25.85 1.17
C ARG A 97 22.59 -26.67 2.41
N CYS A 98 23.72 -26.37 3.04
CA CYS A 98 24.11 -26.95 4.32
C CYS A 98 23.45 -26.21 5.48
N ARG A 99 22.88 -26.95 6.44
CA ARG A 99 22.19 -26.40 7.62
C ARG A 99 22.59 -27.13 8.90
N PRO A 100 22.53 -26.52 10.09
CA PRO A 100 22.83 -27.19 11.34
C PRO A 100 21.99 -28.46 11.53
N VAL A 101 22.58 -29.51 12.09
CA VAL A 101 21.83 -30.73 12.45
C VAL A 101 20.97 -30.45 13.70
N VAL A 102 19.67 -30.67 13.55
CA VAL A 102 18.63 -30.59 14.58
C VAL A 102 18.00 -31.99 14.70
N GLY A 103 17.47 -32.36 15.87
CA GLY A 103 16.97 -33.72 16.15
C GLY A 103 17.80 -34.47 17.19
N PRO A 104 17.76 -35.82 17.23
CA PRO A 104 18.41 -36.61 18.27
C PRO A 104 19.93 -36.40 18.23
N ARG A 105 20.48 -35.96 19.36
CA ARG A 105 21.91 -35.63 19.54
C ARG A 105 22.64 -36.59 20.48
N ALA A 106 21.93 -37.53 21.10
CA ALA A 106 22.54 -38.44 22.05
C ALA A 106 23.51 -39.39 21.36
N THR A 107 24.74 -39.43 21.85
CA THR A 107 25.60 -40.59 21.66
C THR A 107 24.91 -41.79 22.29
N CYS A 108 24.64 -42.82 21.47
CA CYS A 108 24.01 -44.06 21.93
C CYS A 108 24.69 -44.58 23.20
N SER A 109 23.89 -45.03 24.18
CA SER A 109 24.44 -45.64 25.39
C SER A 109 25.31 -46.85 25.01
N SER A 110 26.49 -46.96 25.64
CA SER A 110 27.47 -48.01 25.35
C SER A 110 27.15 -49.36 25.99
N GLY A 111 26.22 -49.39 26.96
CA GLY A 111 25.75 -50.62 27.61
C GLY A 111 24.66 -51.35 26.81
N PRO A 112 24.26 -52.57 27.25
CA PRO A 112 23.16 -53.31 26.64
C PRO A 112 21.78 -52.67 26.91
N PHE A 113 21.71 -51.81 27.93
CA PHE A 113 20.52 -51.03 28.29
C PHE A 113 20.96 -49.63 28.76
N ALA A 114 20.10 -48.63 28.58
CA ALA A 114 20.35 -47.25 28.99
C ALA A 114 20.12 -47.03 30.51
N THR A 115 20.81 -47.78 31.36
CA THR A 115 20.66 -47.70 32.83
C THR A 115 21.09 -46.35 33.39
N GLU A 116 22.04 -45.67 32.75
CA GLU A 116 22.56 -44.36 33.15
C GLU A 116 21.64 -43.19 32.78
N HIS A 117 20.56 -43.44 32.03
CA HIS A 117 19.60 -42.39 31.69
C HIS A 117 19.00 -41.78 32.97
N PRO A 118 18.84 -40.45 33.09
CA PRO A 118 18.32 -39.83 34.32
C PRO A 118 16.99 -40.40 34.82
N TRP A 119 16.11 -40.79 33.89
CA TRP A 119 14.81 -41.43 34.21
C TRP A 119 14.92 -42.90 34.64
N ALA A 120 16.05 -43.56 34.36
CA ALA A 120 16.36 -44.92 34.80
C ALA A 120 17.04 -44.96 36.19
N GLN A 121 17.48 -43.82 36.71
CA GLN A 121 18.14 -43.71 38.03
C GLN A 121 17.16 -43.61 39.20
N GLY A 122 15.84 -43.62 38.95
CA GLY A 122 14.80 -43.61 39.98
C GLY A 122 14.62 -44.94 40.72
N THR A 123 13.74 -44.93 41.73
CA THR A 123 13.38 -46.11 42.54
C THR A 123 12.27 -46.97 41.91
N ASN A 124 11.76 -46.59 40.72
CA ASN A 124 10.74 -47.37 40.03
C ASN A 124 11.30 -48.74 39.64
N PRO A 125 10.52 -49.82 39.74
CA PRO A 125 10.86 -51.12 39.17
C PRO A 125 11.34 -50.98 37.72
N LYS A 126 12.55 -51.46 37.47
CA LYS A 126 13.15 -51.52 36.12
C LYS A 126 12.79 -52.85 35.49
N ARG A 127 12.44 -52.81 34.20
CA ARG A 127 12.10 -53.98 33.40
C ARG A 127 12.88 -53.96 32.10
N TYR A 128 13.62 -55.04 31.85
CA TYR A 128 14.59 -55.15 30.76
C TYR A 128 13.98 -55.97 29.62
N VAL A 129 13.98 -55.41 28.41
CA VAL A 129 13.40 -56.04 27.21
C VAL A 129 14.47 -56.16 26.13
N ALA A 130 14.75 -57.38 25.66
CA ALA A 130 15.78 -57.63 24.66
C ALA A 130 15.27 -58.60 23.58
N VAL A 131 15.64 -58.34 22.32
CA VAL A 131 15.28 -59.22 21.21
C VAL A 131 15.87 -60.61 21.44
N GLY A 132 15.02 -61.63 21.43
CA GLY A 132 15.40 -63.01 21.74
C GLY A 132 15.61 -63.31 23.23
N GLY A 133 15.26 -62.38 24.12
CA GLY A 133 15.23 -62.62 25.56
C GLY A 133 14.26 -63.74 25.94
N THR A 134 14.54 -64.47 27.01
CA THR A 134 13.71 -65.59 27.48
C THR A 134 13.33 -65.48 28.96
N GLY A 135 13.71 -64.38 29.62
CA GLY A 135 13.47 -64.14 31.05
C GLY A 135 12.18 -63.37 31.33
N ASP A 136 12.03 -62.92 32.58
CA ASP A 136 10.86 -62.18 33.08
C ASP A 136 11.06 -60.65 33.10
N GLY A 137 12.21 -60.17 32.61
CA GLY A 137 12.59 -58.77 32.57
C GLY A 137 13.05 -58.20 33.91
N SER A 138 13.21 -59.00 34.96
CA SER A 138 13.56 -58.50 36.32
C SER A 138 14.99 -57.95 36.45
N SER A 139 15.91 -58.36 35.57
CA SER A 139 17.30 -57.91 35.53
C SER A 139 17.83 -57.95 34.08
N PRO A 140 18.98 -57.31 33.76
CA PRO A 140 19.57 -57.36 32.43
C PRO A 140 19.81 -58.78 31.91
N ASP A 141 20.26 -59.70 32.78
CA ASP A 141 20.54 -61.11 32.44
C ASP A 141 19.27 -61.96 32.31
N GLN A 142 18.13 -61.45 32.78
CA GLN A 142 16.80 -62.07 32.66
C GLN A 142 15.89 -61.23 31.76
N ALA A 143 16.44 -60.55 30.75
CA ALA A 143 15.65 -59.72 29.86
C ALA A 143 14.50 -60.52 29.20
N ALA A 144 13.32 -59.90 29.18
CA ALA A 144 12.13 -60.47 28.58
C ALA A 144 12.16 -60.32 27.05
N PRO A 145 11.47 -61.20 26.30
CA PRO A 145 11.37 -61.10 24.83
C PRO A 145 10.59 -59.86 24.36
N ASP A 146 9.62 -59.40 25.16
CA ASP A 146 8.70 -58.32 24.84
C ASP A 146 8.25 -57.58 26.13
N ALA A 147 7.67 -56.40 25.99
CA ALA A 147 7.25 -55.61 27.13
C ALA A 147 6.04 -56.20 27.85
N THR A 148 5.16 -56.91 27.14
CA THR A 148 4.02 -57.60 27.74
C THR A 148 4.48 -58.62 28.79
N THR A 149 5.52 -59.40 28.47
CA THR A 149 6.16 -60.37 29.35
C THR A 149 6.90 -59.68 30.50
N ALA A 150 7.63 -58.61 30.21
CA ALA A 150 8.35 -57.84 31.24
C ALA A 150 7.41 -57.19 32.28
N LEU A 151 6.18 -56.87 31.89
CA LEU A 151 5.17 -56.28 32.75
C LEU A 151 4.33 -57.32 33.51
N GLN A 152 4.50 -58.63 33.25
CA GLN A 152 3.77 -59.67 33.97
C GLN A 152 4.06 -59.59 35.48
N GLY A 153 3.02 -59.63 36.29
CA GLY A 153 3.12 -59.54 37.75
C GLY A 153 3.38 -58.13 38.31
N ILE A 154 3.50 -57.10 37.47
CA ILE A 154 3.49 -55.69 37.91
C ILE A 154 2.04 -55.20 37.96
N ASP A 155 1.61 -54.72 39.13
CA ASP A 155 0.29 -54.12 39.30
C ASP A 155 0.12 -52.86 38.42
N ARG A 156 -1.08 -52.67 37.83
CA ARG A 156 -1.39 -51.55 36.92
C ARG A 156 -1.35 -50.16 37.58
N GLN A 157 -1.16 -50.06 38.89
CA GLN A 157 -0.96 -48.82 39.64
C GLN A 157 0.52 -48.56 39.98
N THR A 158 1.41 -49.54 39.75
CA THR A 158 2.82 -49.44 40.11
C THR A 158 3.62 -48.72 39.02
N ASN A 159 4.33 -47.66 39.39
CA ASN A 159 5.25 -46.96 38.49
C ASN A 159 6.27 -47.93 37.89
N VAL A 160 6.65 -47.77 36.62
CA VAL A 160 7.56 -48.68 35.96
C VAL A 160 8.51 -47.95 35.00
N THR A 161 9.73 -48.46 34.89
CA THR A 161 10.68 -48.05 33.86
C THR A 161 11.04 -49.26 32.99
N LEU A 162 10.61 -49.24 31.73
CA LEU A 162 10.97 -50.22 30.71
C LEU A 162 12.25 -49.76 29.99
N LEU A 163 13.26 -50.61 29.99
CA LEU A 163 14.54 -50.43 29.33
C LEU A 163 14.62 -51.37 28.14
N TYR A 164 14.62 -50.80 26.94
CA TYR A 164 14.75 -51.54 25.68
C TYR A 164 16.22 -51.66 25.28
N GLY A 165 16.63 -52.88 24.97
CA GLY A 165 17.95 -53.18 24.44
C GLY A 165 18.06 -52.85 22.95
N GLU A 166 19.12 -53.36 22.34
CA GLU A 166 19.36 -53.23 20.91
C GLU A 166 18.48 -54.20 20.09
N GLY A 167 17.91 -53.71 19.00
CA GLY A 167 17.13 -54.47 18.03
C GLY A 167 15.77 -53.85 17.70
N THR A 168 15.02 -54.57 16.85
CA THR A 168 13.64 -54.25 16.46
C THR A 168 12.66 -55.15 17.20
N PHE A 169 11.70 -54.54 17.87
CA PHE A 169 10.64 -55.18 18.63
C PHE A 169 9.32 -55.00 17.87
N GLU A 170 8.80 -56.08 17.30
CA GLU A 170 7.52 -56.10 16.58
C GLU A 170 6.38 -56.32 17.58
N GLU A 171 5.96 -55.26 18.28
CA GLU A 171 4.86 -55.29 19.26
C GLU A 171 4.02 -54.01 19.22
N GLY A 172 2.70 -54.15 19.39
CA GLY A 172 1.78 -53.04 19.64
C GLY A 172 1.59 -52.84 21.14
N LEU A 173 2.37 -51.96 21.76
CA LEU A 173 2.41 -51.82 23.22
C LEU A 173 1.20 -51.03 23.73
N GLN A 174 0.36 -51.66 24.56
CA GLN A 174 -0.75 -51.01 25.25
C GLN A 174 -0.43 -50.78 26.73
N LEU A 175 -0.52 -49.52 27.17
CA LEU A 175 -0.18 -49.09 28.52
C LEU A 175 -1.35 -48.37 29.16
N SER A 176 -1.73 -48.79 30.35
CA SER A 176 -2.74 -48.09 31.15
C SER A 176 -2.47 -48.18 32.64
N GLY A 177 -3.12 -47.29 33.39
CA GLY A 177 -3.07 -47.29 34.85
C GLY A 177 -3.21 -45.90 35.46
N SER A 178 -4.41 -45.56 35.91
CA SER A 178 -4.66 -44.27 36.59
C SER A 178 -3.67 -44.10 37.75
N GLY A 179 -3.01 -42.95 37.87
CA GLY A 179 -2.01 -42.71 38.91
C GLY A 179 -0.58 -43.20 38.61
N ARG A 180 -0.37 -43.98 37.53
CA ARG A 180 0.92 -44.61 37.20
C ARG A 180 1.87 -43.68 36.45
N VAL A 181 3.16 -43.70 36.81
CA VAL A 181 4.26 -43.13 36.03
C VAL A 181 4.91 -44.24 35.20
N ILE A 182 4.95 -44.05 33.89
CA ILE A 182 5.56 -45.00 32.95
C ILE A 182 6.72 -44.32 32.22
N SER A 183 7.89 -44.95 32.24
CA SER A 183 9.06 -44.51 31.47
C SER A 183 9.50 -45.59 30.50
N LEU A 184 9.60 -45.26 29.20
CA LEU A 184 10.13 -46.11 28.15
C LEU A 184 11.46 -45.52 27.69
N ILE A 185 12.54 -46.30 27.76
CA ILE A 185 13.89 -45.79 27.49
C ILE A 185 14.62 -46.80 26.61
N GLY A 186 15.01 -46.39 25.41
CA GLY A 186 15.91 -47.14 24.53
C GLY A 186 17.35 -46.66 24.63
N LEU A 187 18.25 -47.31 23.89
CA LEU A 187 19.67 -46.94 23.82
C LEU A 187 19.91 -45.65 23.03
N CYS A 188 19.20 -45.54 21.90
CA CYS A 188 19.11 -44.41 20.97
C CYS A 188 18.19 -44.86 19.81
N PRO A 189 17.60 -43.94 19.03
CA PRO A 189 16.70 -44.30 17.95
C PRO A 189 17.32 -45.21 16.89
N GLU A 190 18.63 -45.13 16.66
CA GLU A 190 19.35 -45.96 15.68
C GLU A 190 19.51 -47.42 16.11
N ARG A 191 19.35 -47.73 17.41
CA ARG A 191 19.61 -49.06 17.98
C ARG A 191 18.40 -49.71 18.64
N SER A 192 17.43 -48.94 19.12
CA SER A 192 16.24 -49.47 19.81
C SER A 192 14.98 -49.05 19.04
N HIS A 193 14.38 -50.00 18.33
CA HIS A 193 13.26 -49.75 17.43
C HIS A 193 12.02 -50.55 17.86
N LEU A 194 10.94 -49.84 18.15
CA LEU A 194 9.62 -50.40 18.43
C LEU A 194 8.72 -50.24 17.20
N SER A 195 8.34 -51.35 16.59
CA SER A 195 7.49 -51.41 15.40
C SER A 195 6.13 -51.97 15.77
N GLY A 196 5.08 -51.16 15.59
CA GLY A 196 3.69 -51.59 15.80
C GLY A 196 3.12 -52.43 14.65
N GLY A 197 3.88 -52.64 13.56
CA GLY A 197 3.37 -53.33 12.38
C GLY A 197 2.15 -52.61 11.79
N ASP A 198 1.00 -53.28 11.77
CA ASP A 198 -0.30 -52.75 11.33
C ASP A 198 -1.13 -52.11 12.46
N GLN A 199 -0.54 -51.96 13.66
CA GLN A 199 -1.10 -51.27 14.82
C GLN A 199 -0.19 -50.10 15.25
N MET A 200 -0.65 -49.29 16.20
CA MET A 200 0.18 -48.28 16.87
C MET A 200 1.36 -48.96 17.60
N ALA A 201 2.55 -48.37 17.55
CA ALA A 201 3.71 -48.91 18.28
C ALA A 201 3.52 -48.76 19.80
N VAL A 202 2.97 -47.62 20.23
CA VAL A 202 2.62 -47.37 21.63
C VAL A 202 1.25 -46.71 21.73
N HIS A 203 0.37 -47.29 22.52
CA HIS A 203 -0.92 -46.74 22.89
C HIS A 203 -1.00 -46.60 24.42
N VAL A 204 -1.28 -45.39 24.90
CA VAL A 204 -1.34 -45.07 26.32
C VAL A 204 -2.70 -44.51 26.71
N GLU A 205 -3.31 -45.07 27.76
CA GLU A 205 -4.59 -44.62 28.31
C GLU A 205 -4.50 -44.34 29.82
N ASP A 206 -4.99 -43.18 30.25
CA ASP A 206 -5.19 -42.80 31.65
C ASP A 206 -3.98 -43.03 32.57
N VAL A 207 -2.85 -42.35 32.33
CA VAL A 207 -1.63 -42.44 33.17
C VAL A 207 -1.35 -41.15 33.94
N ALA A 208 -0.65 -41.20 35.08
CA ALA A 208 -0.24 -39.97 35.78
C ALA A 208 0.91 -39.25 35.08
N ARG A 209 1.82 -39.99 34.43
CA ARG A 209 2.91 -39.41 33.65
C ARG A 209 3.48 -40.41 32.65
N LEU A 210 3.73 -39.96 31.43
CA LEU A 210 4.44 -40.71 30.41
C LEU A 210 5.81 -40.07 30.13
N ARG A 211 6.85 -40.90 30.05
CA ARG A 211 8.19 -40.50 29.61
C ARG A 211 8.69 -41.46 28.54
N VAL A 212 9.15 -40.94 27.41
CA VAL A 212 9.69 -41.75 26.31
C VAL A 212 10.98 -41.14 25.82
N ALA A 213 12.07 -41.92 25.81
CA ALA A 213 13.37 -41.46 25.31
C ALA A 213 14.16 -42.51 24.54
N GLY A 214 14.95 -42.06 23.56
CA GLY A 214 15.96 -42.88 22.90
C GLY A 214 15.40 -44.03 22.06
N LEU A 215 14.21 -43.86 21.47
CA LEU A 215 13.50 -44.91 20.74
C LEU A 215 13.16 -44.46 19.31
N HIS A 216 13.26 -45.39 18.37
CA HIS A 216 12.57 -45.31 17.09
C HIS A 216 11.19 -45.95 17.23
N LEU A 217 10.13 -45.21 16.93
CA LEU A 217 8.75 -45.71 16.90
C LEU A 217 8.25 -45.70 15.45
N SER A 218 7.77 -46.84 14.96
CA SER A 218 7.21 -46.92 13.61
C SER A 218 5.87 -47.65 13.54
N THR A 219 4.99 -47.21 12.64
CA THR A 219 3.75 -47.92 12.32
C THR A 219 3.38 -47.87 10.84
N SER A 220 2.64 -48.88 10.39
CA SER A 220 1.93 -48.90 9.11
C SER A 220 0.39 -48.92 9.29
N ALA A 221 -0.11 -48.63 10.49
CA ALA A 221 -1.53 -48.33 10.76
C ALA A 221 -1.87 -46.88 10.32
N PRO A 222 -3.13 -46.55 10.00
CA PRO A 222 -4.28 -47.40 9.77
C PRO A 222 -4.55 -47.55 8.26
N ARG A 223 -5.52 -48.41 7.92
CA ARG A 223 -5.93 -48.67 6.53
C ARG A 223 -7.21 -47.90 6.12
N SER A 224 -7.80 -47.13 7.03
CA SER A 224 -9.04 -46.37 6.82
C SER A 224 -8.80 -44.86 6.99
N ALA A 225 -9.57 -44.04 6.28
CA ALA A 225 -9.42 -42.58 6.35
C ALA A 225 -9.86 -41.99 7.70
N GLU A 226 -10.78 -42.64 8.43
CA GLU A 226 -11.30 -42.15 9.72
C GLU A 226 -10.32 -42.41 10.86
N ASP A 227 -9.67 -43.58 10.88
CA ASP A 227 -8.67 -43.96 11.88
C ASP A 227 -7.35 -43.17 11.71
N SER A 228 -7.06 -42.71 10.48
CA SER A 228 -5.86 -41.93 10.16
C SER A 228 -5.76 -40.61 10.93
N PHE A 229 -6.86 -40.15 11.54
CA PHE A 229 -6.93 -38.95 12.36
C PHE A 229 -6.90 -39.19 13.88
N ARG A 230 -6.81 -40.45 14.33
CA ARG A 230 -6.75 -40.79 15.77
C ARG A 230 -5.52 -41.63 16.12
N GLU A 231 -5.08 -42.49 15.21
CA GLU A 231 -3.96 -43.39 15.43
C GLU A 231 -2.64 -42.77 14.99
N GLY A 232 -1.55 -43.12 15.66
CA GLY A 232 -0.19 -42.75 15.29
C GLY A 232 0.86 -43.73 15.81
N ALA A 233 2.14 -43.51 15.53
CA ALA A 233 3.21 -44.35 16.10
C ALA A 233 3.17 -44.32 17.64
N LEU A 234 2.83 -43.15 18.22
CA LEU A 234 2.47 -43.00 19.63
C LEU A 234 1.12 -42.28 19.75
N ALA A 235 0.16 -42.92 20.41
CA ALA A 235 -1.11 -42.29 20.78
C ALA A 235 -1.29 -42.28 22.29
N VAL A 236 -1.70 -41.12 22.84
CA VAL A 236 -1.94 -40.93 24.28
C VAL A 236 -3.33 -40.33 24.49
N PHE A 237 -4.17 -41.04 25.22
CA PHE A 237 -5.50 -40.61 25.63
C PHE A 237 -5.53 -40.53 27.16
N GLY A 238 -5.36 -39.33 27.72
CA GLY A 238 -5.34 -39.13 29.16
C GLY A 238 -3.95 -39.33 29.78
N ALA A 239 -3.27 -38.23 30.10
CA ALA A 239 -2.04 -38.26 30.88
C ALA A 239 -1.90 -37.05 31.79
N GLY A 240 -1.47 -37.24 33.05
CA GLY A 240 -1.19 -36.10 33.94
C GLY A 240 -0.01 -35.22 33.50
N GLY A 241 0.85 -35.72 32.61
CA GLY A 241 1.97 -35.00 31.98
C GLY A 241 2.82 -35.90 31.08
N ILE A 242 3.46 -35.34 30.05
CA ILE A 242 4.18 -36.10 29.03
C ILE A 242 5.55 -35.47 28.76
N GLU A 243 6.61 -36.29 28.79
CA GLU A 243 7.98 -35.90 28.39
C GLU A 243 8.50 -36.84 27.30
N LEU A 244 8.81 -36.29 26.12
CA LEU A 244 9.30 -36.99 24.95
C LEU A 244 10.65 -36.41 24.56
N SER A 245 11.67 -37.25 24.43
CA SER A 245 13.01 -36.79 24.07
C SER A 245 13.72 -37.76 23.16
N GLU A 246 14.52 -37.28 22.21
CA GLU A 246 15.44 -38.12 21.44
C GLU A 246 14.74 -39.29 20.75
N LEU A 247 13.62 -39.01 20.09
CA LEU A 247 12.83 -40.01 19.37
C LEU A 247 13.10 -39.95 17.87
N PHE A 248 12.96 -41.08 17.19
CA PHE A 248 12.72 -41.11 15.74
C PHE A 248 11.33 -41.67 15.47
N ILE A 249 10.52 -40.98 14.67
CA ILE A 249 9.13 -41.34 14.44
C ILE A 249 8.87 -41.56 12.95
N GLU A 250 8.28 -42.70 12.60
CA GLU A 250 7.81 -43.01 11.25
C GLU A 250 6.38 -43.55 11.25
N SER A 251 5.53 -43.01 10.38
CA SER A 251 4.17 -43.47 10.18
C SER A 251 3.77 -43.40 8.71
N ARG A 252 3.47 -44.56 8.12
CA ARG A 252 3.23 -44.66 6.67
C ARG A 252 1.83 -44.21 6.23
N TYR A 253 0.84 -44.25 7.12
CA TYR A 253 -0.57 -43.95 6.82
C TYR A 253 -1.33 -43.21 7.95
N SER A 254 -0.69 -42.92 9.09
CA SER A 254 -1.27 -42.21 10.26
C SER A 254 -0.56 -40.86 10.55
N LEU A 255 -0.99 -40.26 11.65
CA LEU A 255 -0.26 -39.32 12.48
C LEU A 255 1.07 -39.91 13.00
N GLY A 256 2.05 -39.07 13.32
CA GLY A 256 3.29 -39.50 13.99
C GLY A 256 3.05 -39.71 15.49
N ILE A 257 2.75 -38.63 16.20
CA ILE A 257 2.38 -38.65 17.62
C ILE A 257 1.08 -37.85 17.82
N THR A 258 0.14 -38.42 18.56
CA THR A 258 -1.16 -37.80 18.86
C THR A 258 -1.46 -37.86 20.35
N ILE A 259 -1.85 -36.72 20.91
CA ILE A 259 -2.04 -36.57 22.34
C ILE A 259 -3.37 -35.85 22.63
N TYR A 260 -4.17 -36.48 23.49
CA TYR A 260 -5.44 -35.96 24.01
C TYR A 260 -5.45 -35.95 25.54
N ASP A 261 -6.14 -34.95 26.10
CA ASP A 261 -6.54 -34.83 27.50
C ASP A 261 -5.37 -34.90 28.49
N VAL A 262 -4.48 -33.91 28.41
CA VAL A 262 -3.31 -33.82 29.29
C VAL A 262 -3.59 -32.92 30.49
N GLY A 263 -3.15 -33.33 31.67
CA GLY A 263 -3.23 -32.55 32.91
C GLY A 263 -2.29 -31.34 32.97
N GLU A 264 -2.28 -30.66 34.11
CA GLU A 264 -1.57 -29.38 34.32
C GLU A 264 -0.05 -29.41 34.11
N ARG A 265 0.59 -30.60 34.11
CA ARG A 265 2.04 -30.71 33.82
C ARG A 265 2.35 -30.57 32.34
N GLY A 266 1.36 -30.70 31.46
CA GLY A 266 1.52 -30.42 30.04
C GLY A 266 2.37 -31.43 29.27
N VAL A 267 2.86 -31.00 28.10
CA VAL A 267 3.57 -31.83 27.12
C VAL A 267 4.90 -31.19 26.73
N HIS A 268 5.98 -31.96 26.82
CA HIS A 268 7.31 -31.52 26.40
C HIS A 268 7.91 -32.47 25.37
N LEU A 269 8.13 -32.00 24.15
CA LEU A 269 8.85 -32.71 23.09
C LEU A 269 10.19 -32.02 22.82
N SER A 270 11.27 -32.78 22.81
CA SER A 270 12.63 -32.25 22.62
C SER A 270 13.52 -33.15 21.77
N ASN A 271 14.38 -32.57 20.93
CA ASN A 271 15.46 -33.27 20.23
C ASN A 271 15.00 -34.52 19.47
N SER A 272 13.82 -34.48 18.85
CA SER A 272 13.25 -35.64 18.15
C SER A 272 13.27 -35.43 16.64
N ARG A 273 13.22 -36.52 15.89
CA ARG A 273 13.16 -36.55 14.44
C ARG A 273 11.89 -37.24 13.98
N PHE A 274 11.21 -36.65 13.01
CA PHE A 274 10.07 -37.24 12.33
C PHE A 274 10.49 -37.51 10.89
N GLY A 275 10.54 -38.80 10.54
CA GLY A 275 10.78 -39.27 9.19
C GLY A 275 9.52 -39.07 8.34
N ARG A 276 9.04 -40.13 7.69
CA ARG A 276 7.80 -40.06 6.91
C ARG A 276 6.58 -40.13 7.85
N THR A 277 5.69 -39.14 7.80
CA THR A 277 4.40 -39.09 8.53
C THR A 277 3.32 -38.51 7.62
N THR A 278 2.14 -39.11 7.53
CA THR A 278 1.23 -38.86 6.39
C THR A 278 0.14 -37.81 6.67
N VAL A 279 -0.24 -37.60 7.94
CA VAL A 279 -1.37 -36.70 8.33
C VAL A 279 -0.96 -35.52 9.23
N ASN A 280 -0.37 -35.77 10.39
CA ASN A 280 0.28 -34.75 11.22
C ASN A 280 1.52 -35.41 11.81
N SER A 281 2.64 -34.71 11.91
CA SER A 281 3.82 -35.31 12.53
C SER A 281 3.67 -35.32 14.06
N PHE A 282 3.25 -34.19 14.64
CA PHE A 282 3.02 -34.05 16.07
C PHE A 282 1.74 -33.25 16.33
N ALA A 283 0.81 -33.85 17.09
CA ALA A 283 -0.47 -33.22 17.43
C ALA A 283 -0.77 -33.31 18.92
N VAL A 284 -1.12 -32.16 19.52
CA VAL A 284 -1.70 -32.04 20.87
C VAL A 284 -3.03 -31.32 20.75
N ILE A 285 -4.12 -31.99 21.11
CA ILE A 285 -5.48 -31.50 20.85
C ILE A 285 -6.14 -30.88 22.08
N THR A 286 -5.79 -31.34 23.28
CA THR A 286 -6.26 -30.77 24.55
C THR A 286 -5.18 -30.91 25.62
N SER A 287 -4.88 -29.80 26.31
CA SER A 287 -4.00 -29.81 27.48
C SER A 287 -4.41 -28.74 28.48
N ALA A 288 -4.55 -29.12 29.75
CA ALA A 288 -4.71 -28.19 30.87
C ALA A 288 -3.38 -27.52 31.28
N GLY A 289 -2.24 -28.02 30.79
CA GLY A 289 -0.90 -27.53 31.09
C GLY A 289 -0.20 -26.92 29.87
N PRO A 290 1.08 -26.52 30.02
CA PRO A 290 1.87 -25.93 28.95
C PRO A 290 2.31 -26.97 27.90
N VAL A 291 2.54 -26.53 26.67
CA VAL A 291 3.06 -27.39 25.59
C VAL A 291 4.33 -26.79 25.00
N SER A 292 5.42 -27.56 24.97
CA SER A 292 6.67 -27.14 24.37
C SER A 292 7.20 -28.13 23.33
N VAL A 293 7.56 -27.64 22.15
CA VAL A 293 8.22 -28.40 21.07
C VAL A 293 9.55 -27.73 20.77
N ARG A 294 10.66 -28.41 21.06
CA ARG A 294 12.00 -27.83 20.97
C ARG A 294 12.99 -28.69 20.20
N GLY A 295 13.83 -28.05 19.38
CA GLY A 295 15.02 -28.70 18.83
C GLY A 295 14.73 -29.94 17.98
N SER A 296 13.55 -30.02 17.37
CA SER A 296 13.08 -31.19 16.63
C SER A 296 13.12 -30.98 15.12
N ASP A 297 13.23 -32.07 14.38
CA ASP A 297 13.45 -32.10 12.92
C ASP A 297 12.35 -32.91 12.22
N PHE A 298 11.53 -32.25 11.41
CA PHE A 298 10.37 -32.83 10.73
C PHE A 298 10.62 -32.89 9.21
N ARG A 299 10.68 -34.10 8.61
CA ARG A 299 11.14 -34.29 7.20
C ARG A 299 10.20 -35.09 6.28
N GLY A 300 8.99 -35.43 6.70
CA GLY A 300 8.08 -36.32 5.96
C GLY A 300 7.04 -35.61 5.11
N PRO A 301 6.74 -36.05 3.88
CA PRO A 301 5.58 -35.55 3.15
C PRO A 301 4.31 -35.88 3.92
N ASN A 302 3.49 -34.87 4.14
CA ASN A 302 2.33 -34.86 4.99
C ASN A 302 1.16 -34.18 4.24
N TRP A 303 -0.09 -34.60 4.47
CA TRP A 303 -1.27 -33.93 3.91
C TRP A 303 -1.90 -32.91 4.86
N GLY A 304 -1.61 -32.95 6.16
CA GLY A 304 -2.13 -32.01 7.16
C GLY A 304 -1.08 -31.03 7.69
N ALA A 305 -1.07 -30.81 9.00
CA ALA A 305 -0.16 -29.91 9.71
C ALA A 305 1.06 -30.67 10.25
N ILE A 306 2.27 -30.13 10.13
CA ILE A 306 3.46 -30.79 10.67
C ILE A 306 3.42 -30.77 12.21
N VAL A 307 3.18 -29.59 12.78
CA VAL A 307 2.91 -29.40 14.22
C VAL A 307 1.52 -28.82 14.38
N ASN A 308 0.64 -29.50 15.12
CA ASN A 308 -0.70 -29.01 15.45
C ASN A 308 -0.91 -28.97 16.96
N LEU A 309 -1.02 -27.75 17.50
CA LEU A 309 -1.27 -27.50 18.91
C LEU A 309 -2.62 -26.79 19.03
N SER A 310 -3.60 -27.44 19.61
CA SER A 310 -4.95 -26.90 19.76
C SER A 310 -5.46 -27.12 21.18
N GLY A 311 -6.35 -26.25 21.68
CA GLY A 311 -7.06 -26.46 22.94
C GLY A 311 -6.15 -26.48 24.18
N ILE A 312 -5.21 -25.53 24.25
CA ILE A 312 -4.17 -25.48 25.29
C ILE A 312 -4.51 -24.40 26.32
N ALA A 313 -4.71 -24.79 27.57
CA ALA A 313 -4.99 -23.85 28.65
C ALA A 313 -3.72 -23.15 29.19
N GLY A 314 -2.55 -23.76 29.03
CA GLY A 314 -1.25 -23.20 29.42
C GLY A 314 -0.49 -22.52 28.27
N ASP A 315 0.78 -22.22 28.52
CA ASP A 315 1.68 -21.58 27.55
C ASP A 315 2.08 -22.54 26.42
N VAL A 316 2.31 -22.00 25.22
CA VAL A 316 2.80 -22.73 24.05
C VAL A 316 4.16 -22.20 23.66
N ALA A 317 5.15 -23.09 23.55
CA ALA A 317 6.51 -22.75 23.11
C ALA A 317 6.99 -23.66 21.98
N VAL A 318 7.10 -23.15 20.75
CA VAL A 318 7.64 -23.88 19.60
C VAL A 318 8.95 -23.23 19.17
N THR A 319 10.09 -23.84 19.53
CA THR A 319 11.39 -23.19 19.38
C THR A 319 12.50 -24.06 18.79
N TYR A 320 13.38 -23.46 17.98
CA TYR A 320 14.57 -24.13 17.43
C TYR A 320 14.25 -25.39 16.61
N ASN A 321 13.08 -25.46 15.97
CA ASN A 321 12.69 -26.61 15.16
C ASN A 321 13.00 -26.39 13.68
N TYR A 322 13.18 -27.49 12.97
CA TYR A 322 13.15 -27.49 11.52
C TYR A 322 11.93 -28.24 11.01
N VAL A 323 11.16 -27.56 10.18
CA VAL A 323 9.91 -28.03 9.60
C VAL A 323 10.12 -28.07 8.08
N GLY A 324 10.66 -29.18 7.58
CA GLY A 324 11.17 -29.35 6.21
C GLY A 324 10.43 -30.41 5.42
N ALA A 325 9.17 -30.17 5.08
CA ALA A 325 8.30 -31.18 4.47
C ALA A 325 7.31 -30.57 3.47
N SER A 326 6.84 -31.40 2.54
CA SER A 326 5.65 -31.09 1.74
C SER A 326 4.43 -31.28 2.63
N ALA A 327 3.69 -30.22 2.96
CA ALA A 327 2.52 -30.28 3.85
C ALA A 327 1.49 -29.21 3.51
N SER A 328 0.25 -29.33 3.99
CA SER A 328 -0.73 -28.23 3.88
C SER A 328 -0.37 -27.07 4.80
N TRP A 329 0.04 -27.39 6.04
CA TRP A 329 0.44 -26.40 7.04
C TRP A 329 1.75 -26.79 7.75
N GLY A 330 2.59 -25.79 8.06
CA GLY A 330 3.79 -25.97 8.88
C GLY A 330 3.47 -26.09 10.36
N ILE A 331 3.30 -24.95 11.04
CA ILE A 331 2.99 -24.87 12.47
C ILE A 331 1.57 -24.30 12.65
N VAL A 332 0.73 -25.02 13.38
CA VAL A 332 -0.61 -24.59 13.76
C VAL A 332 -0.69 -24.48 15.28
N ALA A 333 -1.14 -23.33 15.77
CA ALA A 333 -1.39 -23.05 17.18
C ALA A 333 -2.76 -22.39 17.35
N GLY A 334 -3.67 -23.04 18.06
CA GLY A 334 -5.08 -22.63 18.14
C GLY A 334 -5.69 -22.75 19.53
N TYR A 335 -6.62 -21.86 19.86
CA TYR A 335 -7.35 -21.91 21.15
C TYR A 335 -6.41 -22.01 22.37
N VAL A 336 -5.38 -21.14 22.40
CA VAL A 336 -4.40 -21.08 23.47
C VAL A 336 -4.80 -20.01 24.48
N SER A 337 -4.90 -20.37 25.76
CA SER A 337 -5.23 -19.43 26.85
C SER A 337 -4.00 -18.81 27.50
N GLY A 338 -2.85 -19.49 27.48
CA GLY A 338 -1.56 -18.96 27.94
C GLY A 338 -0.79 -18.19 26.86
N GLU A 339 0.44 -17.79 27.18
CA GLU A 339 1.31 -17.09 26.22
C GLU A 339 1.79 -18.03 25.11
N THR A 340 1.82 -17.55 23.86
CA THR A 340 2.39 -18.29 22.73
C THR A 340 3.72 -17.68 22.29
N GLU A 341 4.78 -18.48 22.31
CA GLU A 341 6.11 -18.15 21.79
C GLU A 341 6.48 -19.11 20.64
N ILE A 342 6.63 -18.58 19.44
CA ILE A 342 7.12 -19.31 18.26
C ILE A 342 8.37 -18.63 17.75
N SER A 343 9.55 -19.22 18.02
CA SER A 343 10.80 -18.57 17.64
C SER A 343 11.96 -19.47 17.23
N HIS A 344 12.86 -18.90 16.42
CA HIS A 344 14.06 -19.59 15.96
C HIS A 344 13.76 -20.88 15.17
N ASN A 345 12.57 -20.98 14.58
CA ASN A 345 12.21 -22.11 13.72
C ASN A 345 12.59 -21.83 12.27
N GLU A 346 12.95 -22.88 11.55
CA GLU A 346 13.11 -22.86 10.10
C GLU A 346 11.99 -23.69 9.49
N VAL A 347 11.04 -23.01 8.84
CA VAL A 347 9.87 -23.59 8.17
C VAL A 347 10.10 -23.50 6.67
N ALA A 348 10.26 -24.66 6.03
CA ALA A 348 10.75 -24.75 4.67
C ALA A 348 10.12 -25.93 3.93
N GLY A 349 9.90 -25.78 2.63
CA GLY A 349 9.38 -26.84 1.76
C GLY A 349 8.25 -26.31 0.89
N PRO A 350 7.75 -27.06 -0.11
CA PRO A 350 6.50 -26.70 -0.76
C PRO A 350 5.36 -26.92 0.24
N LEU A 351 5.02 -25.87 1.00
CA LEU A 351 3.83 -25.87 1.85
C LEU A 351 2.63 -25.41 1.02
N GLY A 352 1.52 -26.14 1.05
CA GLY A 352 0.34 -25.85 0.23
C GLY A 352 -0.33 -24.52 0.61
N GLU A 353 -0.63 -24.33 1.90
CA GLU A 353 -1.44 -23.19 2.35
C GLU A 353 -0.70 -22.24 3.28
N ARG A 354 -0.11 -22.72 4.39
CA ARG A 354 0.44 -21.81 5.43
C ARG A 354 1.73 -22.30 6.08
N GLY A 355 2.66 -21.38 6.32
CA GLY A 355 3.87 -21.64 7.08
C GLY A 355 3.57 -21.76 8.58
N LEU A 356 2.93 -20.71 9.12
CA LEU A 356 2.46 -20.62 10.50
C LEU A 356 1.03 -20.10 10.49
N TYR A 357 0.14 -20.81 11.18
CA TYR A 357 -1.23 -20.39 11.41
C TYR A 357 -1.53 -20.34 12.91
N TRP A 358 -1.72 -19.13 13.41
CA TRP A 358 -2.17 -18.88 14.78
C TRP A 358 -3.61 -18.40 14.76
N TYR A 359 -4.47 -19.00 15.59
CA TYR A 359 -5.85 -18.55 15.73
C TYR A 359 -6.39 -18.60 17.16
N GLY A 360 -6.97 -17.47 17.60
CA GLY A 360 -7.48 -17.32 18.96
C GLY A 360 -8.90 -17.88 19.16
N ASP A 361 -9.25 -18.11 20.42
CA ASP A 361 -10.64 -18.37 20.84
C ASP A 361 -11.52 -17.13 20.63
N VAL A 362 -12.82 -17.34 20.49
CA VAL A 362 -13.81 -16.27 20.53
C VAL A 362 -13.94 -15.69 21.94
N GLN A 363 -13.75 -16.43 23.03
CA GLN A 363 -14.05 -15.91 24.36
C GLN A 363 -12.88 -15.23 25.09
N HIS A 364 -11.64 -15.46 24.66
CA HIS A 364 -10.44 -15.05 25.40
C HIS A 364 -9.39 -14.45 24.47
N THR A 365 -8.52 -13.58 25.03
CA THR A 365 -7.32 -13.10 24.34
C THR A 365 -6.06 -13.59 25.04
N SER A 366 -5.00 -13.86 24.28
CA SER A 366 -3.72 -14.34 24.81
C SER A 366 -2.51 -13.73 24.08
N PRO A 367 -1.41 -13.40 24.79
CA PRO A 367 -0.23 -12.80 24.14
C PRO A 367 0.44 -13.76 23.14
N VAL A 368 0.91 -13.22 22.01
CA VAL A 368 1.52 -13.98 20.93
C VAL A 368 2.82 -13.33 20.47
N ASN A 369 3.91 -14.09 20.56
CA ASN A 369 5.26 -13.69 20.19
C ASN A 369 5.80 -14.59 19.06
N ILE A 370 5.94 -14.04 17.86
CA ILE A 370 6.46 -14.75 16.67
C ILE A 370 7.73 -14.06 16.19
N ARG A 371 8.89 -14.64 16.50
CA ARG A 371 10.17 -13.96 16.27
C ARG A 371 11.32 -14.83 15.80
N HIS A 372 12.24 -14.24 15.04
CA HIS A 372 13.46 -14.92 14.58
C HIS A 372 13.21 -16.23 13.81
N ASN A 373 12.04 -16.38 13.17
CA ASN A 373 11.76 -17.54 12.34
C ASN A 373 12.20 -17.29 10.90
N ARG A 374 12.53 -18.37 10.19
CA ARG A 374 12.78 -18.36 8.76
C ARG A 374 11.69 -19.12 8.02
N PHE A 375 11.10 -18.50 7.00
CA PHE A 375 10.10 -19.12 6.13
C PHE A 375 10.60 -19.15 4.68
N ASP A 376 10.47 -20.29 4.02
CA ASP A 376 10.92 -20.53 2.65
C ASP A 376 9.90 -21.41 1.89
N GLN A 377 9.60 -21.07 0.63
CA GLN A 377 8.69 -21.80 -0.29
C GLN A 377 7.23 -22.05 0.17
N VAL A 378 6.57 -21.08 0.81
CA VAL A 378 5.16 -21.25 1.23
C VAL A 378 4.18 -20.91 0.10
N GLY A 379 3.42 -21.89 -0.37
CA GLY A 379 2.43 -21.78 -1.46
C GLY A 379 1.19 -20.93 -1.16
N GLY A 380 1.00 -20.44 0.07
CA GLY A 380 -0.05 -19.49 0.43
C GLY A 380 0.47 -18.36 1.31
N THR A 381 0.15 -18.37 2.60
CA THR A 381 0.54 -17.32 3.57
C THR A 381 1.64 -17.78 4.53
N ALA A 382 2.75 -17.04 4.64
CA ALA A 382 3.85 -17.47 5.50
C ALA A 382 3.48 -17.43 6.99
N ILE A 383 2.91 -16.31 7.46
CA ILE A 383 2.41 -16.15 8.84
C ILE A 383 1.01 -15.57 8.79
N LEU A 384 0.04 -16.32 9.33
CA LEU A 384 -1.33 -15.88 9.51
C LEU A 384 -1.67 -15.87 11.00
N VAL A 385 -2.09 -14.72 11.52
CA VAL A 385 -2.59 -14.57 12.89
C VAL A 385 -4.00 -14.01 12.82
N ILE A 386 -4.98 -14.77 13.29
CA ILE A 386 -6.38 -14.32 13.31
C ILE A 386 -7.08 -14.58 14.64
N GLY A 387 -8.19 -13.90 14.89
CA GLY A 387 -8.99 -14.10 16.10
C GLY A 387 -8.44 -13.31 17.29
N GLY A 388 -8.66 -13.79 18.51
CA GLY A 388 -8.31 -13.07 19.74
C GLY A 388 -6.85 -13.18 20.18
N ALA A 389 -5.87 -12.76 19.37
CA ALA A 389 -4.54 -12.52 19.93
C ALA A 389 -4.62 -11.29 20.86
N GLY A 390 -4.03 -11.32 22.05
CA GLY A 390 -3.88 -10.14 22.91
C GLY A 390 -2.82 -9.20 22.32
N ALA A 391 -1.81 -8.87 23.12
CA ALA A 391 -0.57 -8.27 22.63
C ALA A 391 0.10 -9.21 21.61
N LEU A 392 0.42 -8.66 20.43
CA LEU A 392 1.04 -9.40 19.34
C LEU A 392 2.36 -8.73 18.95
N ASP A 393 3.44 -9.50 18.99
CA ASP A 393 4.74 -9.11 18.44
C ASP A 393 5.15 -10.08 17.31
N VAL A 394 5.20 -9.58 16.07
CA VAL A 394 5.75 -10.31 14.90
C VAL A 394 7.03 -9.62 14.46
N ALA A 395 8.18 -10.20 14.84
CA ALA A 395 9.45 -9.48 14.76
C ALA A 395 10.66 -10.28 14.29
N PHE A 396 11.57 -9.62 13.56
CA PHE A 396 12.85 -10.21 13.16
C PHE A 396 12.74 -11.52 12.36
N ASN A 397 11.60 -11.79 11.72
CA ASN A 397 11.43 -12.96 10.89
C ASN A 397 12.05 -12.73 9.51
N HIS A 398 12.52 -13.81 8.89
CA HIS A 398 13.14 -13.81 7.57
C HIS A 398 12.30 -14.66 6.61
N ILE A 399 11.51 -14.01 5.78
CA ILE A 399 10.57 -14.65 4.84
C ILE A 399 11.14 -14.50 3.45
N VAL A 400 11.73 -15.57 2.93
CA VAL A 400 12.46 -15.57 1.67
C VAL A 400 12.11 -16.82 0.88
N GLY A 401 11.47 -16.64 -0.25
CA GLY A 401 11.06 -17.71 -1.17
C GLY A 401 9.83 -17.25 -1.93
N PRO A 402 9.41 -17.92 -3.02
CA PRO A 402 8.13 -17.57 -3.64
C PRO A 402 7.02 -17.84 -2.62
N ILE A 403 6.42 -16.78 -2.08
CA ILE A 403 5.20 -16.83 -1.27
C ILE A 403 4.03 -16.52 -2.20
N ALA A 404 3.10 -17.44 -2.44
CA ALA A 404 2.12 -17.22 -3.52
C ALA A 404 1.08 -16.13 -3.22
N GLN A 405 0.74 -15.91 -1.94
CA GLN A 405 -0.25 -14.92 -1.52
C GLN A 405 0.39 -13.82 -0.66
N THR A 406 0.35 -13.98 0.67
CA THR A 406 0.74 -12.92 1.62
C THR A 406 1.86 -13.39 2.54
N SER A 407 2.87 -12.56 2.81
CA SER A 407 3.90 -12.98 3.78
C SER A 407 3.40 -12.93 5.22
N LEU A 408 2.90 -11.76 5.65
CA LEU A 408 2.32 -11.57 6.98
C LEU A 408 0.87 -11.12 6.85
N LEU A 409 -0.08 -11.86 7.40
CA LEU A 409 -1.49 -11.46 7.44
C LEU A 409 -2.00 -11.48 8.88
N ILE A 410 -2.40 -10.30 9.38
CA ILE A 410 -2.87 -10.11 10.76
C ILE A 410 -4.34 -9.67 10.73
N GLY A 411 -5.21 -10.45 11.34
CA GLY A 411 -6.65 -10.20 11.41
C GLY A 411 -7.23 -10.35 12.81
N ASN A 412 -7.24 -9.27 13.59
CA ASN A 412 -7.54 -9.31 15.02
C ASN A 412 -8.64 -8.32 15.42
N ARG A 413 -9.89 -8.80 15.35
CA ARG A 413 -11.11 -8.03 15.69
C ARG A 413 -11.44 -7.98 17.18
N ARG A 414 -10.73 -8.72 18.04
CA ARG A 414 -11.12 -8.89 19.45
C ARG A 414 -10.16 -8.22 20.44
N SER A 415 -8.91 -8.05 20.07
CA SER A 415 -7.93 -7.37 20.92
C SER A 415 -8.18 -5.88 20.98
N GLU A 416 -7.88 -5.30 22.14
CA GLU A 416 -7.67 -3.86 22.32
C GLU A 416 -6.18 -3.55 22.57
N GLU A 417 -5.34 -4.58 22.64
CA GLU A 417 -3.90 -4.47 22.89
C GLU A 417 -3.11 -4.28 21.58
N THR A 418 -2.05 -3.48 21.64
CA THR A 418 -1.28 -3.08 20.45
C THR A 418 -0.73 -4.26 19.66
N GLN A 419 -0.87 -4.20 18.34
CA GLN A 419 -0.31 -5.16 17.39
C GLN A 419 0.99 -4.59 16.78
N ARG A 420 2.13 -5.24 16.99
CA ARG A 420 3.44 -4.75 16.50
C ARG A 420 4.03 -5.70 15.47
N ILE A 421 4.33 -5.17 14.30
CA ILE A 421 4.97 -5.88 13.20
C ILE A 421 6.25 -5.14 12.85
N TYR A 422 7.40 -5.65 13.29
CA TYR A 422 8.63 -4.86 13.19
C TYR A 422 9.89 -5.63 12.82
N ARG A 423 10.77 -4.96 12.06
CA ARG A 423 12.10 -5.46 11.68
C ARG A 423 12.09 -6.83 11.01
N ASN A 424 11.02 -7.19 10.30
CA ASN A 424 10.98 -8.38 9.47
C ASN A 424 11.67 -8.11 8.12
N THR A 425 12.26 -9.15 7.53
CA THR A 425 12.81 -9.12 6.17
C THR A 425 11.97 -10.02 5.27
N ILE A 426 11.44 -9.46 4.18
CA ILE A 426 10.47 -10.11 3.30
C ILE A 426 10.95 -9.99 1.85
N GLY A 427 10.85 -11.06 1.08
CA GLY A 427 11.11 -11.02 -0.36
C GLY A 427 10.35 -12.08 -1.14
N TRP A 428 10.01 -11.74 -2.40
CA TRP A 428 9.37 -12.60 -3.41
C TRP A 428 7.95 -13.04 -3.01
N VAL A 429 6.99 -12.12 -3.12
CA VAL A 429 5.60 -12.34 -2.66
C VAL A 429 4.61 -12.15 -3.79
N GLY A 430 3.63 -13.02 -3.92
CA GLY A 430 2.69 -13.06 -5.05
C GLY A 430 1.56 -12.03 -4.95
N HIS A 431 1.18 -11.60 -3.74
CA HIS A 431 0.16 -10.56 -3.56
C HIS A 431 0.59 -9.45 -2.59
N SER A 432 0.68 -9.70 -1.28
CA SER A 432 0.98 -8.66 -0.27
C SER A 432 2.12 -9.03 0.67
N ALA A 433 3.08 -8.14 0.94
CA ALA A 433 4.12 -8.46 1.93
C ALA A 433 3.56 -8.39 3.37
N ILE A 434 2.86 -7.31 3.73
CA ILE A 434 2.20 -7.18 5.04
C ILE A 434 0.75 -6.78 4.84
N GLY A 435 -0.18 -7.62 5.28
CA GLY A 435 -1.62 -7.36 5.30
C GLY A 435 -2.14 -7.22 6.72
N LEU A 436 -2.84 -6.12 7.00
CA LEU A 436 -3.58 -5.87 8.23
C LEU A 436 -5.07 -5.81 7.88
N HIS A 437 -5.91 -6.56 8.58
CA HIS A 437 -7.32 -6.70 8.25
C HIS A 437 -8.20 -6.62 9.49
N SER A 438 -9.17 -5.70 9.51
CA SER A 438 -10.15 -5.56 10.60
C SER A 438 -9.52 -5.57 12.00
N LEU A 439 -8.58 -4.68 12.27
CA LEU A 439 -7.96 -4.57 13.59
C LEU A 439 -8.83 -3.72 14.50
N ARG A 440 -9.06 -4.16 15.74
CA ARG A 440 -9.75 -3.38 16.79
C ARG A 440 -8.79 -2.66 17.74
N ALA A 441 -7.51 -3.00 17.68
CA ALA A 441 -6.45 -2.40 18.49
C ALA A 441 -5.51 -1.52 17.67
N PRO A 442 -4.75 -0.61 18.31
CA PRO A 442 -3.69 0.13 17.64
C PRO A 442 -2.67 -0.80 16.98
N ALA A 443 -2.18 -0.44 15.80
CA ALA A 443 -1.22 -1.23 15.05
C ALA A 443 0.01 -0.41 14.65
N VAL A 444 1.18 -1.02 14.79
CA VAL A 444 2.47 -0.41 14.41
C VAL A 444 3.22 -1.33 13.47
N VAL A 445 3.51 -0.85 12.27
CA VAL A 445 4.35 -1.52 11.26
C VAL A 445 5.66 -0.76 11.14
N GLU A 446 6.72 -1.24 11.80
CA GLU A 446 7.97 -0.47 11.95
C GLU A 446 9.22 -1.17 11.43
N GLY A 447 10.03 -0.48 10.62
CA GLY A 447 11.40 -0.90 10.35
C GLY A 447 11.52 -2.21 9.54
N ASN A 448 10.45 -2.61 8.84
CA ASN A 448 10.47 -3.81 8.00
C ASN A 448 11.20 -3.53 6.69
N ARG A 449 11.83 -4.57 6.14
CA ARG A 449 12.58 -4.52 4.88
C ARG A 449 11.97 -5.46 3.86
N ILE A 450 11.36 -4.90 2.83
CA ILE A 450 10.69 -5.62 1.74
C ILE A 450 11.58 -5.49 0.49
N ASP A 451 12.36 -6.52 0.17
CA ASP A 451 13.45 -6.45 -0.81
C ASP A 451 13.15 -7.12 -2.16
N GLY A 452 12.22 -8.06 -2.22
CA GLY A 452 11.87 -8.78 -3.45
C GLY A 452 10.69 -8.16 -4.19
N PRO A 453 10.41 -8.60 -5.43
CA PRO A 453 9.18 -8.21 -6.11
C PRO A 453 7.97 -8.68 -5.28
N VAL A 454 7.01 -7.77 -5.10
CA VAL A 454 5.71 -8.06 -4.51
C VAL A 454 4.64 -7.88 -5.59
N GLY A 455 3.74 -8.85 -5.75
CA GLY A 455 2.78 -8.86 -6.86
C GLY A 455 1.82 -7.67 -6.87
N SER A 456 1.31 -7.24 -5.72
CA SER A 456 0.45 -6.06 -5.60
C SER A 456 0.95 -5.07 -4.55
N PHE A 457 0.93 -5.43 -3.26
CA PHE A 457 1.03 -4.45 -2.17
C PHE A 457 2.23 -4.69 -1.25
N GLY A 458 3.06 -3.67 -1.03
CA GLY A 458 4.11 -3.74 0.00
C GLY A 458 3.49 -3.87 1.40
N ILE A 459 2.75 -2.84 1.81
CA ILE A 459 1.99 -2.82 3.06
C ILE A 459 0.54 -2.47 2.73
N LEU A 460 -0.38 -3.31 3.17
CA LEU A 460 -1.81 -3.18 2.94
C LEU A 460 -2.56 -3.14 4.27
N GLY A 461 -3.15 -2.00 4.61
CA GLY A 461 -4.10 -1.86 5.72
C GLY A 461 -5.54 -1.82 5.20
N LEU A 462 -6.31 -2.88 5.43
CA LEU A 462 -7.72 -3.00 5.04
C LEU A 462 -8.65 -2.81 6.24
N GLU A 463 -9.79 -2.16 5.98
CA GLU A 463 -10.90 -2.04 6.94
C GLU A 463 -10.45 -1.48 8.29
N THR A 464 -9.72 -0.36 8.27
CA THR A 464 -9.22 0.29 9.49
C THR A 464 -10.29 1.01 10.31
N GLN A 465 -11.58 0.75 10.04
CA GLN A 465 -12.72 1.40 10.66
C GLN A 465 -12.74 1.23 12.18
N GLU A 466 -12.35 0.06 12.67
CA GLU A 466 -12.29 -0.27 14.10
C GLU A 466 -10.90 -0.04 14.70
N THR A 467 -9.89 0.28 13.87
CA THR A 467 -8.50 0.40 14.30
C THR A 467 -8.28 1.79 14.88
N PRO A 468 -8.05 1.96 16.19
CA PRO A 468 -7.98 3.29 16.80
C PRO A 468 -6.84 4.15 16.27
N ARG A 469 -5.75 3.51 15.82
CA ARG A 469 -4.57 4.17 15.25
C ARG A 469 -3.73 3.18 14.45
N LEU A 470 -3.23 3.60 13.28
CA LEU A 470 -2.29 2.84 12.46
C LEU A 470 -1.01 3.66 12.19
N ASP A 471 0.12 3.19 12.69
CA ASP A 471 1.43 3.80 12.43
C ASP A 471 2.26 2.90 11.49
N ILE A 472 2.64 3.42 10.32
CA ILE A 472 3.52 2.77 9.34
C ILE A 472 4.82 3.57 9.27
N VAL A 473 5.88 3.06 9.92
CA VAL A 473 7.05 3.87 10.27
C VAL A 473 8.36 3.23 9.82
N ARG A 474 9.26 3.99 9.19
CA ARG A 474 10.65 3.57 8.90
C ARG A 474 10.79 2.27 8.10
N ASN A 475 9.80 1.92 7.29
CA ASN A 475 9.89 0.71 6.45
C ASN A 475 10.67 1.00 5.16
N ARG A 476 11.38 0.00 4.65
CA ARG A 476 11.94 0.02 3.30
C ARG A 476 11.09 -0.86 2.39
N VAL A 477 10.52 -0.27 1.34
CA VAL A 477 9.69 -0.99 0.37
C VAL A 477 10.37 -1.01 -1.00
N GLY A 478 10.68 -2.20 -1.49
CA GLY A 478 11.24 -2.46 -2.81
C GLY A 478 10.18 -2.43 -3.91
N GLN A 479 10.33 -3.29 -4.91
CA GLN A 479 9.46 -3.34 -6.08
C GLN A 479 8.07 -3.91 -5.74
N THR A 480 7.01 -3.23 -6.17
CA THR A 480 5.61 -3.69 -6.02
C THR A 480 4.87 -3.60 -7.36
N GLY A 481 3.96 -4.53 -7.65
CA GLY A 481 3.16 -4.51 -8.88
C GLY A 481 1.95 -3.58 -8.83
N GLU A 482 1.56 -3.12 -7.65
CA GLU A 482 0.58 -2.03 -7.45
C GLU A 482 1.15 -0.99 -6.47
N ASN A 483 0.61 -0.88 -5.25
CA ASN A 483 0.94 0.19 -4.31
C ASN A 483 2.03 -0.22 -3.32
N ALA A 484 3.00 0.66 -3.02
CA ALA A 484 3.96 0.36 -1.96
C ALA A 484 3.32 0.37 -0.57
N ILE A 485 2.49 1.38 -0.29
CA ILE A 485 1.66 1.45 0.92
C ILE A 485 0.23 1.78 0.50
N GLN A 486 -0.73 0.97 0.94
CA GLN A 486 -2.15 1.23 0.78
C GLN A 486 -2.87 1.13 2.13
N VAL A 487 -3.68 2.13 2.45
CA VAL A 487 -4.57 2.13 3.62
C VAL A 487 -5.99 2.45 3.13
N THR A 488 -6.95 1.56 3.43
CA THR A 488 -8.35 1.76 3.05
C THR A 488 -9.30 1.87 4.25
N ASN A 489 -10.42 2.55 4.01
CA ASN A 489 -11.52 2.70 4.97
C ASN A 489 -11.06 3.30 6.31
N VAL A 490 -10.26 4.37 6.20
CA VAL A 490 -9.73 5.19 7.29
C VAL A 490 -10.88 5.88 8.03
N ARG A 491 -11.03 5.53 9.32
CA ARG A 491 -11.93 6.23 10.26
C ARG A 491 -11.24 6.76 11.51
N ASN A 492 -9.96 6.46 11.69
CA ASN A 492 -9.17 6.90 12.84
C ASN A 492 -7.78 7.36 12.36
N ASP A 493 -6.90 7.71 13.30
CA ASP A 493 -5.59 8.28 12.98
C ASP A 493 -4.69 7.31 12.18
N VAL A 494 -4.13 7.81 11.08
CA VAL A 494 -3.15 7.10 10.25
C VAL A 494 -1.89 7.94 10.13
N THR A 495 -0.76 7.37 10.54
CA THR A 495 0.56 8.00 10.39
C THR A 495 1.45 7.15 9.47
N ILE A 496 1.94 7.74 8.39
CA ILE A 496 2.90 7.14 7.46
C ILE A 496 4.18 7.99 7.50
N PHE A 497 5.20 7.51 8.21
CA PHE A 497 6.35 8.33 8.59
C PHE A 497 7.71 7.67 8.28
N GLN A 498 8.63 8.42 7.68
CA GLN A 498 10.02 7.98 7.45
C GLN A 498 10.16 6.69 6.62
N ASN A 499 9.20 6.34 5.77
CA ASN A 499 9.30 5.18 4.91
C ASN A 499 10.15 5.50 3.67
N ASN A 500 10.93 4.51 3.22
CA ASN A 500 11.80 4.60 2.06
C ASN A 500 11.32 3.64 0.97
N ILE A 501 10.58 4.16 0.00
CA ILE A 501 10.02 3.42 -1.13
C ILE A 501 11.00 3.56 -2.30
N VAL A 502 11.79 2.52 -2.56
CA VAL A 502 12.97 2.55 -3.44
C VAL A 502 12.77 1.83 -4.76
N GLY A 503 11.88 0.85 -4.83
CA GLY A 503 11.63 0.08 -6.04
C GLY A 503 10.58 0.76 -6.91
N PRO A 504 10.52 0.43 -8.21
CA PRO A 504 9.40 0.87 -9.02
C PRO A 504 8.11 0.28 -8.41
N THR A 505 7.13 1.14 -8.22
CA THR A 505 5.78 0.73 -7.81
C THR A 505 4.87 0.76 -9.02
N GLY A 506 4.06 -0.28 -9.20
CA GLY A 506 3.15 -0.40 -10.33
C GLY A 506 2.17 0.75 -10.44
N ALA A 507 1.50 1.12 -9.32
CA ALA A 507 0.39 2.05 -9.33
C ALA A 507 0.59 3.31 -8.49
N ARG A 508 0.85 3.21 -7.18
CA ARG A 508 1.12 4.39 -6.32
C ARG A 508 2.24 4.13 -5.31
N GLY A 509 2.95 5.18 -4.92
CA GLY A 509 3.86 5.11 -3.78
C GLY A 509 3.07 4.93 -2.48
N ILE A 510 2.26 5.92 -2.14
CA ILE A 510 1.38 5.90 -0.96
C ILE A 510 -0.06 6.17 -1.39
N PHE A 511 -0.99 5.30 -1.01
CA PHE A 511 -2.40 5.42 -1.33
C PHE A 511 -3.28 5.32 -0.07
N VAL A 512 -4.00 6.39 0.26
CA VAL A 512 -4.95 6.43 1.37
C VAL A 512 -6.34 6.73 0.82
N TYR A 513 -7.30 5.85 1.07
CA TYR A 513 -8.60 5.90 0.37
C TYR A 513 -9.77 5.37 1.18
N ASN A 514 -10.95 5.98 1.05
CA ASN A 514 -12.21 5.41 1.53
C ASN A 514 -13.12 5.09 0.35
N GLU A 515 -13.72 3.89 0.34
CA GLU A 515 -14.68 3.49 -0.70
C GLU A 515 -15.94 4.36 -0.70
N GLU A 516 -16.41 4.70 0.50
CA GLU A 516 -17.49 5.63 0.73
C GLU A 516 -16.96 6.78 1.60
N PRO A 517 -17.28 8.05 1.27
CA PRO A 517 -16.95 9.17 2.14
C PRO A 517 -17.62 8.90 3.50
N PRO A 518 -16.89 8.93 4.62
CA PRO A 518 -17.51 8.82 5.93
C PRO A 518 -18.51 9.97 6.10
N GLU A 519 -19.63 9.72 6.77
CA GLU A 519 -20.51 10.80 7.22
C GLU A 519 -19.68 11.80 8.04
N PRO A 520 -19.90 13.12 7.90
CA PRO A 520 -19.16 14.10 8.67
C PRO A 520 -19.28 13.77 10.16
N ALA A 521 -18.16 13.40 10.78
CA ALA A 521 -18.15 13.08 12.19
C ALA A 521 -18.43 14.33 13.01
N GLU A 522 -19.17 14.18 14.11
CA GLU A 522 -19.13 15.17 15.19
C GLU A 522 -17.67 15.25 15.69
N GLU A 523 -17.11 16.46 15.79
CA GLU A 523 -15.72 16.71 16.16
C GLU A 523 -15.27 15.94 17.42
N PRO A 524 -13.98 15.52 17.52
CA PRO A 524 -12.86 15.85 16.63
C PRO A 524 -12.70 14.91 15.43
N LEU A 525 -12.34 15.47 14.28
CA LEU A 525 -12.00 14.72 13.06
C LEU A 525 -10.64 14.01 13.27
N PRO A 526 -10.56 12.69 13.03
CA PRO A 526 -9.28 11.97 12.98
C PRO A 526 -8.32 12.57 11.95
N THR A 527 -7.04 12.18 12.01
CA THR A 527 -5.96 12.79 11.22
C THR A 527 -5.22 11.78 10.33
N VAL A 528 -4.86 12.22 9.12
CA VAL A 528 -3.95 11.48 8.22
C VAL A 528 -2.65 12.26 8.09
N ILE A 529 -1.54 11.68 8.57
CA ILE A 529 -0.21 12.31 8.54
C ILE A 529 0.71 11.49 7.65
N ILE A 530 1.23 12.09 6.58
CA ILE A 530 2.21 11.50 5.66
C ILE A 530 3.46 12.38 5.69
N SER A 531 4.47 11.96 6.46
CA SER A 531 5.63 12.83 6.75
C SER A 531 6.98 12.16 6.56
N ALA A 532 7.95 12.91 6.03
CA ALA A 532 9.35 12.50 5.91
C ALA A 532 9.60 11.19 5.12
N ASN A 533 8.74 10.86 4.16
CA ASN A 533 8.91 9.68 3.31
C ASN A 533 9.73 9.99 2.05
N THR A 534 10.41 8.98 1.51
CA THR A 534 10.99 9.03 0.17
C THR A 534 10.22 8.11 -0.76
N VAL A 535 9.82 8.61 -1.93
CA VAL A 535 9.13 7.83 -2.97
C VAL A 535 9.92 7.90 -4.28
N GLY A 536 10.35 6.73 -4.76
CA GLY A 536 11.01 6.56 -6.05
C GLY A 536 10.02 6.48 -7.23
N ASP A 537 10.38 5.71 -8.25
CA ASP A 537 9.64 5.58 -9.51
C ASP A 537 8.25 4.95 -9.31
N VAL A 538 7.22 5.53 -9.95
CA VAL A 538 5.85 4.98 -10.01
C VAL A 538 5.41 4.87 -11.47
N SER A 539 5.11 3.66 -11.94
CA SER A 539 4.85 3.41 -13.36
C SER A 539 3.46 3.82 -13.84
N ASP A 540 2.43 3.69 -13.00
CA ASP A 540 1.02 3.91 -13.37
C ASP A 540 0.21 4.58 -12.24
N GLY A 541 0.65 5.76 -11.82
CA GLY A 541 -0.13 6.64 -10.97
C GLY A 541 0.70 7.71 -10.26
N ASP A 542 0.30 7.98 -9.02
CA ASP A 542 0.75 9.12 -8.23
C ASP A 542 1.85 8.73 -7.23
N GLY A 543 2.70 9.68 -6.86
CA GLY A 543 3.64 9.51 -5.75
C GLY A 543 2.90 9.30 -4.42
N ILE A 544 2.01 10.25 -4.09
CA ILE A 544 1.08 10.18 -2.96
C ILE A 544 -0.33 10.47 -3.48
N LEU A 545 -1.29 9.61 -3.15
CA LEU A 545 -2.72 9.82 -3.43
C LEU A 545 -3.52 9.68 -2.13
N VAL A 546 -4.25 10.74 -1.76
CA VAL A 546 -5.25 10.72 -0.69
C VAL A 546 -6.61 11.00 -1.31
N ALA A 547 -7.58 10.11 -1.11
CA ALA A 547 -8.86 10.20 -1.79
C ALA A 547 -10.07 9.85 -0.91
N GLN A 548 -11.14 10.64 -0.99
CA GLN A 548 -12.41 10.44 -0.27
C GLN A 548 -12.28 10.40 1.26
N VAL A 549 -11.28 11.10 1.79
CA VAL A 549 -10.99 11.19 3.21
C VAL A 549 -11.62 12.46 3.78
N ALA A 550 -12.44 12.35 4.83
CA ALA A 550 -13.06 13.50 5.51
C ALA A 550 -12.24 14.04 6.70
N HIS A 551 -11.05 13.47 6.90
CA HIS A 551 -10.09 13.80 7.94
C HIS A 551 -9.24 15.01 7.58
N GLU A 552 -8.62 15.63 8.58
CA GLU A 552 -7.54 16.59 8.34
C GLU A 552 -6.33 15.84 7.77
N VAL A 553 -5.80 16.32 6.65
CA VAL A 553 -4.68 15.69 5.94
C VAL A 553 -3.42 16.56 6.07
N THR A 554 -2.35 16.01 6.62
CA THR A 554 -1.03 16.67 6.65
C THR A 554 -0.03 15.87 5.83
N ILE A 555 0.52 16.47 4.78
CA ILE A 555 1.60 15.92 3.95
C ILE A 555 2.81 16.84 4.09
N GLU A 556 3.89 16.39 4.70
CA GLU A 556 5.03 17.26 4.97
C GLU A 556 6.40 16.59 4.84
N ASN A 557 7.42 17.37 4.46
CA ASN A 557 8.82 16.94 4.46
C ASN A 557 9.11 15.68 3.60
N ASN A 558 8.28 15.35 2.59
CA ASN A 558 8.49 14.18 1.73
C ASN A 558 9.37 14.52 0.51
N ASP A 559 10.19 13.55 0.09
CA ASP A 559 11.06 13.59 -1.10
C ASP A 559 10.50 12.65 -2.17
N LEU A 560 9.81 13.23 -3.16
CA LEU A 560 9.10 12.53 -4.23
C LEU A 560 9.92 12.59 -5.52
N LYS A 561 10.83 11.62 -5.70
CA LYS A 561 11.82 11.63 -6.79
C LYS A 561 11.20 11.40 -8.17
N GLY A 562 10.24 10.47 -8.24
CA GLY A 562 9.62 10.06 -9.49
C GLY A 562 10.61 9.39 -10.46
N PRO A 563 10.20 9.15 -11.72
CA PRO A 563 8.99 9.67 -12.36
C PRO A 563 7.67 9.13 -11.81
N PHE A 564 6.62 9.96 -11.86
CA PHE A 564 5.23 9.59 -11.61
C PHE A 564 4.40 9.74 -12.89
N SER A 565 3.68 8.70 -13.33
CA SER A 565 2.85 8.76 -14.55
C SER A 565 1.67 9.73 -14.46
N ARG A 566 1.27 10.10 -13.24
CA ARG A 566 0.25 11.12 -12.96
C ARG A 566 0.86 12.28 -12.17
N ALA A 567 0.39 12.53 -10.95
CA ALA A 567 0.88 13.62 -10.13
C ALA A 567 1.95 13.19 -9.12
N GLY A 568 2.76 14.15 -8.66
CA GLY A 568 3.56 13.93 -7.45
C GLY A 568 2.63 13.69 -6.25
N ILE A 569 1.67 14.60 -6.05
CA ILE A 569 0.63 14.52 -5.02
C ILE A 569 -0.74 14.71 -5.65
N SER A 570 -1.68 13.83 -5.31
CA SER A 570 -3.10 13.95 -5.65
C SER A 570 -3.96 13.92 -4.38
N LEU A 571 -4.77 14.96 -4.19
CA LEU A 571 -5.77 15.12 -3.14
C LEU A 571 -7.14 15.13 -3.79
N ILE A 572 -7.85 14.00 -3.73
CA ILE A 572 -9.06 13.77 -4.51
C ILE A 572 -10.28 13.69 -3.60
N SER A 573 -11.17 14.67 -3.68
CA SER A 573 -12.36 14.73 -2.81
C SER A 573 -12.00 14.56 -1.31
N ALA A 574 -10.88 15.18 -0.89
CA ALA A 574 -10.50 15.27 0.52
C ALA A 574 -11.30 16.42 1.15
N LEU A 575 -12.16 16.12 2.11
CA LEU A 575 -13.23 17.03 2.57
C LEU A 575 -12.88 17.80 3.85
N GLY A 576 -11.92 17.31 4.64
CA GLY A 576 -11.55 17.88 5.94
C GLY A 576 -10.57 19.06 5.88
N GLY A 577 -10.10 19.45 4.69
CA GLY A 577 -8.98 20.37 4.55
C GLY A 577 -7.63 19.75 4.95
N GLY A 578 -6.59 20.59 5.02
CA GLY A 578 -5.28 20.14 5.42
C GLY A 578 -4.10 21.02 5.04
N LYS A 579 -2.91 20.44 5.09
CA LYS A 579 -1.64 21.11 4.83
C LYS A 579 -0.71 20.24 3.99
N VAL A 580 -0.09 20.85 2.97
CA VAL A 580 1.00 20.29 2.16
C VAL A 580 2.20 21.22 2.26
N THR A 581 3.31 20.75 2.85
CA THR A 581 4.47 21.62 3.07
C THR A 581 5.84 20.95 2.97
N ASN A 582 6.87 21.72 2.62
CA ASN A 582 8.26 21.24 2.56
C ASN A 582 8.41 19.98 1.70
N ILE A 583 7.65 19.87 0.61
CA ILE A 583 7.73 18.73 -0.30
C ILE A 583 8.67 19.06 -1.46
N GLU A 584 9.53 18.12 -1.82
CA GLU A 584 10.26 18.16 -3.10
C GLU A 584 9.63 17.17 -4.08
N VAL A 585 9.23 17.63 -5.27
CA VAL A 585 8.70 16.80 -6.35
C VAL A 585 9.62 16.90 -7.56
N GLY A 586 10.17 15.75 -7.96
CA GLY A 586 10.97 15.59 -9.16
C GLY A 586 10.12 15.61 -10.43
N ARG A 587 10.09 14.49 -11.17
CA ARG A 587 9.35 14.39 -12.44
C ARG A 587 7.94 13.84 -12.24
N ALA A 588 6.94 14.52 -12.81
CA ALA A 588 5.55 14.04 -12.90
C ALA A 588 4.97 14.30 -14.31
N TYR A 589 4.17 13.38 -14.85
CA TYR A 589 3.62 13.53 -16.22
C TYR A 589 2.28 14.28 -16.27
N GLU A 590 1.59 14.47 -15.15
CA GLU A 590 0.43 15.35 -15.03
C GLU A 590 0.78 16.56 -14.17
N HIS A 591 0.55 16.50 -12.85
CA HIS A 591 0.68 17.67 -11.96
C HIS A 591 1.81 17.52 -10.95
N GLY A 592 2.34 18.64 -10.45
CA GLY A 592 3.16 18.60 -9.23
C GLY A 592 2.29 18.27 -8.03
N LEU A 593 1.23 19.06 -7.86
CA LEU A 593 0.13 18.86 -6.91
C LEU A 593 -1.22 19.02 -7.64
N TYR A 594 -2.13 18.07 -7.43
CA TYR A 594 -3.52 18.13 -7.86
C TYR A 594 -4.45 18.11 -6.64
N LEU A 595 -5.29 19.14 -6.49
CA LEU A 595 -6.39 19.22 -5.54
C LEU A 595 -7.69 19.35 -6.34
N GLY A 596 -8.47 18.28 -6.41
CA GLY A 596 -9.66 18.31 -7.27
C GLY A 596 -10.58 17.10 -7.13
N PRO A 597 -11.66 17.04 -7.91
CA PRO A 597 -12.56 15.91 -7.93
C PRO A 597 -11.91 14.69 -8.59
N SER A 598 -12.51 13.52 -8.38
CA SER A 598 -12.13 12.31 -9.11
C SER A 598 -12.87 12.26 -10.45
N GLY A 599 -12.24 11.74 -11.51
CA GLY A 599 -12.93 11.53 -12.79
C GLY A 599 -14.15 10.59 -12.70
N ASN A 600 -14.19 9.71 -11.69
CA ASN A 600 -15.30 8.77 -11.46
C ASN A 600 -16.42 9.35 -10.57
N HIS A 601 -16.15 10.47 -9.90
CA HIS A 601 -17.09 11.19 -9.03
C HIS A 601 -16.90 12.69 -9.25
N PRO A 602 -17.30 13.21 -10.43
CA PRO A 602 -17.16 14.63 -10.75
C PRO A 602 -17.97 15.53 -9.80
N ASP A 603 -19.03 14.98 -9.19
CA ASP A 603 -19.91 15.69 -8.26
C ASP A 603 -19.33 15.80 -6.83
N ARG A 604 -18.11 15.31 -6.60
CA ARG A 604 -17.44 15.34 -5.28
C ARG A 604 -16.24 16.27 -5.29
N SER A 605 -16.51 17.56 -5.07
CA SER A 605 -15.54 18.62 -4.86
C SER A 605 -14.64 18.34 -3.65
N PRO A 606 -13.32 18.61 -3.69
CA PRO A 606 -12.53 18.72 -2.47
C PRO A 606 -13.06 19.86 -1.61
N GLY A 607 -13.10 19.63 -0.29
CA GLY A 607 -13.67 20.54 0.69
C GLY A 607 -12.65 20.99 1.74
N GLY A 608 -12.98 22.05 2.45
CA GLY A 608 -12.20 22.55 3.60
C GLY A 608 -11.12 23.56 3.23
N SER A 609 -10.36 24.01 4.23
CA SER A 609 -9.24 24.95 4.05
C SER A 609 -7.93 24.22 3.79
N TRP A 610 -7.11 24.75 2.88
CA TRP A 610 -5.86 24.12 2.48
C TRP A 610 -4.69 25.07 2.55
N GLN A 611 -3.58 24.63 3.17
CA GLN A 611 -2.30 25.33 3.13
C GLN A 611 -1.30 24.57 2.27
N VAL A 612 -0.91 25.14 1.13
CA VAL A 612 0.13 24.60 0.24
C VAL A 612 1.34 25.52 0.31
N GLN A 613 2.32 25.19 1.15
CA GLN A 613 3.41 26.13 1.46
C GLN A 613 4.81 25.55 1.43
N ASP A 614 5.80 26.34 0.99
CA ASP A 614 7.22 25.99 1.06
C ASP A 614 7.58 24.70 0.27
N ASN A 615 6.86 24.41 -0.82
CA ASN A 615 7.11 23.23 -1.67
C ASN A 615 7.99 23.56 -2.88
N ARG A 616 8.71 22.57 -3.40
CA ARG A 616 9.59 22.67 -4.57
C ARG A 616 9.20 21.66 -5.64
N PHE A 617 8.65 22.13 -6.76
CA PHE A 617 8.27 21.31 -7.91
C PHE A 617 9.34 21.44 -9.00
N LEU A 618 10.38 20.61 -8.93
CA LEU A 618 11.55 20.71 -9.79
C LEU A 618 11.22 20.41 -11.26
N GLY A 619 10.34 19.44 -11.49
CA GLY A 619 9.91 19.02 -12.82
C GLY A 619 10.95 18.16 -13.58
N PRO A 620 10.69 17.87 -14.87
CA PRO A 620 9.58 18.39 -15.66
C PRO A 620 8.22 17.89 -15.18
N ILE A 621 7.24 18.80 -15.17
CA ILE A 621 5.82 18.54 -14.91
C ILE A 621 5.04 18.62 -16.23
N GLY A 622 4.24 17.59 -16.56
CA GLY A 622 3.59 17.47 -17.86
C GLY A 622 2.35 18.33 -18.08
N LEU A 623 1.74 18.85 -17.01
CA LEU A 623 0.64 19.82 -17.01
C LEU A 623 1.02 20.97 -16.08
N ASP A 624 0.44 21.03 -14.88
CA ASP A 624 0.53 22.19 -13.98
C ASP A 624 1.41 21.93 -12.76
N GLY A 625 2.13 22.94 -12.30
CA GLY A 625 2.86 22.85 -11.03
C GLY A 625 1.90 22.56 -9.87
N ILE A 626 0.90 23.44 -9.70
CA ILE A 626 -0.20 23.29 -8.75
C ILE A 626 -1.52 23.45 -9.50
N CYS A 627 -2.43 22.49 -9.36
CA CYS A 627 -3.76 22.52 -9.94
C CYS A 627 -4.82 22.38 -8.84
N VAL A 628 -5.68 23.38 -8.74
CA VAL A 628 -6.87 23.40 -7.88
C VAL A 628 -8.10 23.42 -8.79
N LEU A 629 -8.97 22.43 -8.66
CA LEU A 629 -10.12 22.27 -9.55
C LEU A 629 -11.38 21.97 -8.75
N ASN A 630 -12.46 22.72 -9.01
CA ASN A 630 -13.79 22.49 -8.47
C ASN A 630 -13.78 22.36 -6.94
N ALA A 631 -13.05 23.23 -6.25
CA ALA A 631 -12.90 23.17 -4.79
C ALA A 631 -13.97 24.02 -4.10
N GLU A 632 -14.52 23.50 -3.01
CA GLU A 632 -15.54 24.17 -2.20
C GLU A 632 -14.95 24.53 -0.83
N VAL A 633 -14.64 25.82 -0.64
CA VAL A 633 -14.07 26.35 0.59
C VAL A 633 -15.21 26.84 1.49
N PRO A 634 -15.32 26.39 2.76
CA PRO A 634 -16.36 26.84 3.67
C PRO A 634 -16.20 28.32 4.05
N ASP A 635 -17.27 28.96 4.50
CA ASP A 635 -17.25 30.34 4.99
C ASP A 635 -16.15 30.54 6.05
N GLY A 636 -15.25 31.50 5.83
CA GLY A 636 -14.11 31.78 6.70
C GLY A 636 -12.88 30.87 6.47
N GLY A 637 -12.98 29.90 5.57
CA GLY A 637 -11.86 29.10 5.08
C GLY A 637 -11.12 29.74 3.91
N GLU A 638 -9.93 29.19 3.58
CA GLU A 638 -9.10 29.68 2.47
C GLU A 638 -8.26 28.53 1.86
N ILE A 639 -8.00 28.61 0.56
CA ILE A 639 -6.89 27.89 -0.10
C ILE A 639 -5.70 28.84 -0.19
N PHE A 640 -4.70 28.61 0.66
CA PHE A 640 -3.50 29.44 0.78
C PHE A 640 -2.29 28.76 0.14
N ILE A 641 -1.81 29.31 -0.97
CA ILE A 641 -0.66 28.81 -1.75
C ILE A 641 0.51 29.78 -1.57
N ASP A 642 1.49 29.40 -0.77
CA ASP A 642 2.45 30.35 -0.19
C ASP A 642 3.93 29.88 -0.32
N ARG A 643 4.83 30.74 -0.78
CA ARG A 643 6.28 30.44 -0.86
C ARG A 643 6.67 29.14 -1.59
N ASN A 644 5.94 28.75 -2.63
CA ASN A 644 6.31 27.57 -3.44
C ASN A 644 7.26 27.95 -4.58
N GLU A 645 8.17 27.03 -4.93
CA GLU A 645 9.07 27.14 -6.07
C GLU A 645 8.62 26.16 -7.16
N ILE A 646 8.27 26.68 -8.35
CA ILE A 646 7.89 25.86 -9.50
C ILE A 646 8.97 25.99 -10.57
N GLY A 647 9.71 24.90 -10.75
CA GLY A 647 10.74 24.71 -11.76
C GLY A 647 10.14 24.69 -13.15
N ARG A 648 9.82 23.50 -13.68
CA ARG A 648 9.32 23.36 -15.05
C ARG A 648 7.94 22.72 -15.13
N ALA A 649 6.99 23.39 -15.81
CA ALA A 649 5.65 22.90 -16.07
C ALA A 649 5.26 23.09 -17.55
N SER A 650 4.53 22.15 -18.13
CA SER A 650 4.22 22.22 -19.57
C SER A 650 2.95 23.01 -19.88
N ARG A 651 2.13 23.33 -18.87
CA ARG A 651 0.90 24.12 -19.01
C ARG A 651 0.93 25.34 -18.09
N VAL A 652 0.35 25.31 -16.89
CA VAL A 652 0.28 26.47 -15.98
C VAL A 652 1.20 26.27 -14.78
N GLY A 653 1.76 27.35 -14.23
CA GLY A 653 2.45 27.27 -12.94
C GLY A 653 1.48 26.92 -11.81
N ILE A 654 0.57 27.84 -11.51
CA ILE A 654 -0.52 27.68 -10.53
C ILE A 654 -1.85 27.89 -11.23
N PHE A 655 -2.70 26.87 -11.29
CA PHE A 655 -4.02 26.90 -11.90
C PHE A 655 -5.09 26.72 -10.84
N ALA A 656 -6.04 27.64 -10.75
CA ALA A 656 -7.28 27.43 -10.00
C ALA A 656 -8.48 27.65 -10.92
N ASN A 657 -9.39 26.69 -10.96
CA ASN A 657 -10.60 26.77 -11.78
C ASN A 657 -11.83 26.33 -11.00
N GLU A 658 -12.92 27.09 -11.16
CA GLU A 658 -14.22 26.76 -10.56
C GLU A 658 -14.14 26.57 -9.04
N VAL A 659 -13.38 27.45 -8.36
CA VAL A 659 -13.26 27.44 -6.91
C VAL A 659 -14.32 28.34 -6.30
N SER A 660 -15.10 27.81 -5.37
CA SER A 660 -16.06 28.58 -4.56
C SER A 660 -15.41 28.91 -3.21
N GLY A 661 -15.39 30.20 -2.85
CA GLY A 661 -14.73 30.72 -1.65
C GLY A 661 -13.37 31.37 -1.92
N SER A 662 -12.53 31.50 -0.88
CA SER A 662 -11.32 32.34 -0.94
C SER A 662 -10.05 31.58 -1.37
N VAL A 663 -9.31 32.17 -2.31
CA VAL A 663 -7.98 31.69 -2.74
C VAL A 663 -6.94 32.78 -2.61
N ARG A 664 -5.80 32.46 -1.98
CA ARG A 664 -4.67 33.38 -1.86
C ARG A 664 -3.38 32.74 -2.34
N VAL A 665 -2.71 33.42 -3.27
CA VAL A 665 -1.44 33.03 -3.88
C VAL A 665 -0.38 34.06 -3.52
N HIS A 666 0.53 33.67 -2.64
CA HIS A 666 1.44 34.58 -1.95
C HIS A 666 2.90 34.14 -2.06
N ASP A 667 3.82 35.07 -2.35
CA ASP A 667 5.27 34.85 -2.32
C ASP A 667 5.80 33.63 -3.12
N ASN A 668 5.09 33.17 -4.16
CA ASN A 668 5.56 32.03 -4.97
C ASN A 668 6.59 32.46 -6.01
N THR A 669 7.51 31.55 -6.35
CA THR A 669 8.55 31.77 -7.36
C THR A 669 8.37 30.79 -8.53
N LEU A 670 8.14 31.33 -9.72
CA LEU A 670 8.03 30.59 -10.98
C LEU A 670 9.35 30.68 -11.76
N LEU A 671 10.14 29.62 -11.70
CA LEU A 671 11.48 29.53 -12.30
C LEU A 671 11.47 29.12 -13.76
N GLY A 672 10.42 28.43 -14.23
CA GLY A 672 10.16 27.94 -15.59
C GLY A 672 11.17 26.97 -16.23
N PRO A 673 10.90 26.59 -17.51
CA PRO A 673 9.84 27.12 -18.35
C PRO A 673 8.45 26.59 -17.99
N ILE A 674 7.45 27.43 -18.20
CA ILE A 674 6.01 27.27 -18.02
C ILE A 674 5.37 27.43 -19.40
N GLY A 675 4.73 26.38 -19.90
CA GLY A 675 4.29 26.28 -21.30
C GLY A 675 3.04 27.09 -21.68
N SER A 676 2.36 27.70 -20.71
CA SER A 676 1.26 28.65 -20.89
C SER A 676 1.38 29.74 -19.83
N ASP A 677 0.49 29.75 -18.83
CA ASP A 677 0.33 30.88 -17.93
C ASP A 677 1.11 30.66 -16.63
N GLY A 678 1.63 31.73 -16.02
CA GLY A 678 2.30 31.64 -14.72
C GLY A 678 1.30 31.27 -13.62
N ILE A 679 0.35 32.18 -13.35
CA ILE A 679 -0.78 31.95 -12.45
C ILE A 679 -2.06 32.21 -13.23
N TYR A 680 -2.98 31.26 -13.22
CA TYR A 680 -4.27 31.38 -13.90
C TYR A 680 -5.41 30.97 -12.98
N MET A 681 -6.24 31.96 -12.68
CA MET A 681 -7.42 31.87 -11.85
C MET A 681 -8.66 32.06 -12.73
N ARG A 682 -9.52 31.06 -12.80
CA ARG A 682 -10.64 30.99 -13.75
C ARG A 682 -11.95 30.65 -13.03
N HIS A 683 -13.02 31.37 -13.36
CA HIS A 683 -14.38 31.13 -12.88
C HIS A 683 -14.47 30.93 -11.35
N MET A 684 -13.73 31.72 -10.58
CA MET A 684 -13.84 31.67 -9.12
C MET A 684 -15.11 32.39 -8.66
N ASP A 685 -15.81 31.79 -7.70
CA ASP A 685 -16.93 32.41 -6.99
C ASP A 685 -16.53 32.77 -5.56
N GLY A 686 -15.84 33.90 -5.38
CA GLY A 686 -15.27 34.33 -4.10
C GLY A 686 -14.03 35.20 -4.24
N ASP A 687 -13.42 35.52 -3.10
CA ASP A 687 -12.28 36.46 -3.04
C ASP A 687 -10.97 35.84 -3.54
N GLY A 688 -10.21 36.60 -4.32
CA GLY A 688 -8.92 36.21 -4.89
C GLY A 688 -7.81 37.19 -4.54
N THR A 689 -6.72 36.72 -3.94
CA THR A 689 -5.53 37.55 -3.67
C THR A 689 -4.29 36.95 -4.34
N ILE A 690 -3.60 37.74 -5.16
CA ILE A 690 -2.31 37.38 -5.79
C ILE A 690 -1.28 38.43 -5.40
N GLU A 691 -0.40 38.06 -4.48
CA GLU A 691 0.50 39.01 -3.80
C GLU A 691 1.96 38.50 -3.74
N GLY A 692 2.93 39.38 -3.97
CA GLY A 692 4.35 39.08 -3.72
C GLY A 692 4.99 38.02 -4.62
N ASN A 693 4.31 37.56 -5.69
CA ASN A 693 4.82 36.48 -6.52
C ASN A 693 5.91 36.96 -7.49
N GLN A 694 6.87 36.08 -7.79
CA GLN A 694 7.97 36.34 -8.73
C GLN A 694 7.87 35.43 -9.96
N ILE A 695 7.82 36.05 -11.14
CA ILE A 695 7.82 35.38 -12.44
C ILE A 695 9.02 35.88 -13.25
N LEU A 696 10.06 35.05 -13.34
CA LEU A 696 11.36 35.43 -13.88
C LEU A 696 11.47 35.25 -15.41
N SER A 697 12.54 35.82 -15.97
CA SER A 697 12.83 35.95 -17.42
C SER A 697 12.76 34.67 -18.24
N GLY A 698 11.96 34.68 -19.32
CA GLY A 698 11.88 33.59 -20.31
C GLY A 698 11.05 32.39 -19.89
N GLN A 699 10.31 32.52 -18.78
CA GLN A 699 9.76 31.37 -18.04
C GLN A 699 8.28 31.12 -18.25
N ALA A 700 7.47 32.05 -18.75
CA ALA A 700 6.09 31.79 -19.17
C ALA A 700 5.92 32.14 -20.65
N THR A 701 5.44 31.19 -21.45
CA THR A 701 5.18 31.40 -22.89
C THR A 701 3.85 32.08 -23.17
N GLY A 702 2.88 31.99 -22.24
CA GLY A 702 1.58 32.64 -22.30
C GLY A 702 1.50 33.88 -21.41
N ILE A 703 0.50 33.97 -20.54
CA ILE A 703 0.23 35.13 -19.69
C ILE A 703 0.86 34.93 -18.31
N SER A 704 1.51 35.95 -17.76
CA SER A 704 2.15 35.79 -16.44
C SER A 704 1.11 35.61 -15.33
N LEU A 705 0.12 36.50 -15.25
CA LEU A 705 -1.02 36.40 -14.33
C LEU A 705 -2.34 36.59 -15.09
N ARG A 706 -3.29 35.67 -14.92
CA ARG A 706 -4.60 35.74 -15.56
C ARG A 706 -5.74 35.56 -14.57
N GLY A 707 -6.69 36.51 -14.58
CA GLY A 707 -8.02 36.37 -13.98
C GLY A 707 -9.08 36.33 -15.07
N GLU A 708 -9.93 35.31 -15.08
CA GLU A 708 -11.03 35.13 -16.05
C GLU A 708 -12.35 34.78 -15.37
N GLY A 709 -13.42 35.55 -15.64
CA GLY A 709 -14.78 35.13 -15.31
C GLY A 709 -15.08 35.00 -13.82
N THR A 710 -14.33 35.71 -12.97
CA THR A 710 -14.38 35.58 -11.50
C THR A 710 -15.31 36.61 -10.87
N THR A 711 -15.83 36.32 -9.68
CA THR A 711 -16.62 37.25 -8.82
C THR A 711 -15.83 37.64 -7.57
N GLY A 712 -16.41 38.42 -6.64
CA GLY A 712 -15.82 38.75 -5.34
C GLY A 712 -14.77 39.88 -5.36
N SER A 713 -13.98 39.99 -4.30
CA SER A 713 -12.89 40.97 -4.20
C SER A 713 -11.58 40.39 -4.75
N TRP A 714 -10.97 41.09 -5.69
CA TRP A 714 -9.75 40.66 -6.37
C TRP A 714 -8.61 41.65 -6.20
N VAL A 715 -7.53 41.20 -5.56
CA VAL A 715 -6.34 42.01 -5.27
C VAL A 715 -5.13 41.38 -5.93
N VAL A 716 -4.51 42.10 -6.87
CA VAL A 716 -3.27 41.71 -7.54
C VAL A 716 -2.21 42.75 -7.23
N GLN A 717 -1.30 42.45 -6.29
CA GLN A 717 -0.36 43.44 -5.79
C GLN A 717 1.04 42.93 -5.55
N THR A 718 2.02 43.85 -5.51
CA THR A 718 3.43 43.57 -5.18
C THR A 718 4.09 42.44 -5.98
N ASN A 719 3.55 42.04 -7.15
CA ASN A 719 4.13 41.00 -7.98
C ASN A 719 5.28 41.54 -8.84
N GLU A 720 6.31 40.72 -9.04
CA GLU A 720 7.45 41.01 -9.91
C GLU A 720 7.43 40.10 -11.15
N ILE A 721 7.23 40.72 -12.33
CA ILE A 721 7.18 40.03 -13.62
C ILE A 721 8.31 40.58 -14.49
N SER A 722 9.25 39.74 -14.89
CA SER A 722 10.41 40.17 -15.68
C SER A 722 10.62 39.33 -16.94
N ASN A 723 10.78 39.99 -18.10
CA ASN A 723 11.20 39.43 -19.39
C ASN A 723 10.44 38.15 -19.85
N VAL A 724 9.15 38.06 -19.55
CA VAL A 724 8.28 36.97 -19.97
C VAL A 724 8.04 36.98 -21.49
N LEU A 725 7.65 35.82 -22.06
CA LEU A 725 7.47 35.66 -23.50
C LEU A 725 6.06 36.02 -24.00
N GLY A 726 5.09 36.19 -23.11
CA GLY A 726 3.79 36.78 -23.40
C GLY A 726 3.45 37.94 -22.46
N ARG A 727 2.16 38.13 -22.17
CA ARG A 727 1.63 39.32 -21.49
C ARG A 727 1.98 39.34 -20.00
N GLY A 728 1.97 40.52 -19.38
CA GLY A 728 2.14 40.64 -17.94
C GLY A 728 0.89 40.15 -17.20
N ILE A 729 -0.09 41.03 -17.00
CA ILE A 729 -1.36 40.72 -16.31
C ILE A 729 -2.51 40.77 -17.31
N LEU A 730 -3.37 39.75 -17.34
CA LEU A 730 -4.66 39.75 -18.05
C LEU A 730 -5.83 39.71 -17.05
N LEU A 731 -6.75 40.65 -17.20
CA LEU A 731 -8.06 40.68 -16.56
C LEU A 731 -9.11 40.54 -17.65
N TYR A 732 -9.90 39.47 -17.62
CA TYR A 732 -10.82 39.14 -18.70
C TYR A 732 -12.19 38.71 -18.17
N ASP A 733 -13.26 39.19 -18.80
CA ASP A 733 -14.63 38.76 -18.52
C ASP A 733 -15.04 38.86 -17.04
N LEU A 734 -14.58 39.90 -16.34
CA LEU A 734 -14.86 40.07 -14.91
C LEU A 734 -16.25 40.68 -14.73
N ARG A 735 -17.05 40.11 -13.81
CA ARG A 735 -18.47 40.44 -13.63
C ARG A 735 -18.68 41.68 -12.78
N GLU A 736 -19.82 42.37 -12.93
CA GLU A 736 -20.16 43.64 -12.26
C GLU A 736 -20.03 43.58 -10.72
N GLU A 737 -20.25 42.40 -10.13
CA GLU A 737 -20.18 42.15 -8.69
C GLU A 737 -18.73 42.06 -8.16
N THR A 738 -17.75 42.14 -9.06
CA THR A 738 -16.32 41.96 -8.75
C THR A 738 -15.65 43.29 -8.51
N ASN A 739 -14.88 43.43 -7.44
CA ASN A 739 -14.04 44.61 -7.22
C ASN A 739 -12.59 44.26 -7.49
N VAL A 740 -11.96 44.90 -8.49
CA VAL A 740 -10.61 44.53 -8.93
C VAL A 740 -9.62 45.65 -8.62
N SER A 741 -8.58 45.34 -7.84
CA SER A 741 -7.47 46.23 -7.54
C SER A 741 -6.15 45.63 -8.01
N VAL A 742 -5.49 46.31 -8.95
CA VAL A 742 -4.15 45.95 -9.44
C VAL A 742 -3.18 47.04 -9.01
N ALA A 743 -2.41 46.77 -7.96
CA ALA A 743 -1.62 47.80 -7.29
C ALA A 743 -0.16 47.42 -7.09
N THR A 744 0.78 48.38 -7.20
CA THR A 744 2.18 48.18 -6.75
C THR A 744 2.94 47.02 -7.40
N ASN A 745 2.54 46.59 -8.59
CA ASN A 745 3.25 45.54 -9.34
C ASN A 745 4.42 46.13 -10.15
N THR A 746 5.47 45.34 -10.34
CA THR A 746 6.61 45.66 -11.20
C THR A 746 6.60 44.73 -12.40
N ILE A 747 6.34 45.27 -13.59
CA ILE A 747 6.29 44.51 -14.85
C ILE A 747 7.31 45.10 -15.82
N VAL A 748 8.31 44.31 -16.16
CA VAL A 748 9.43 44.74 -16.98
C VAL A 748 9.63 43.75 -18.14
N GLY A 749 9.66 44.21 -19.38
CA GLY A 749 10.03 43.33 -20.49
C GLY A 749 8.93 42.37 -20.97
N ALA A 750 7.67 42.55 -20.59
CA ALA A 750 6.57 41.71 -21.07
C ALA A 750 6.40 41.79 -22.59
N ARG A 751 5.95 40.72 -23.24
CA ARG A 751 5.70 40.69 -24.68
C ARG A 751 4.20 40.84 -24.96
N GLY A 752 3.82 41.98 -25.51
CA GLY A 752 2.45 42.49 -25.48
C GLY A 752 2.27 43.47 -24.31
N ALA A 753 1.02 43.72 -23.94
CA ALA A 753 0.71 44.69 -22.88
C ALA A 753 1.28 44.26 -21.50
N GLY A 754 1.70 45.24 -20.70
CA GLY A 754 2.09 45.04 -19.30
C GLY A 754 0.90 44.64 -18.45
N ILE A 755 -0.16 45.45 -18.46
CA ILE A 755 -1.48 45.12 -17.89
C ILE A 755 -2.51 45.22 -19.01
N TYR A 756 -3.33 44.19 -19.19
CA TYR A 756 -4.41 44.14 -20.16
C TYR A 756 -5.73 43.83 -19.47
N ALA A 757 -6.71 44.72 -19.60
CA ALA A 757 -8.09 44.49 -19.16
C ALA A 757 -9.00 44.41 -20.39
N TRP A 758 -9.89 43.42 -20.43
CA TRP A 758 -10.75 43.20 -21.60
C TRP A 758 -12.15 42.70 -21.22
N ALA A 759 -13.16 43.23 -21.90
CA ALA A 759 -14.53 42.72 -21.91
C ALA A 759 -15.07 42.53 -20.49
N SER A 760 -14.98 43.54 -19.64
CA SER A 760 -15.26 43.42 -18.21
C SER A 760 -16.30 44.44 -17.74
N THR A 761 -17.29 43.96 -16.98
CA THR A 761 -18.30 44.79 -16.29
C THR A 761 -17.92 45.09 -14.84
N ALA A 762 -16.84 44.50 -14.34
CA ALA A 762 -16.26 44.85 -13.04
C ALA A 762 -15.66 46.27 -13.02
N PRO A 763 -15.77 47.01 -11.90
CA PRO A 763 -14.88 48.14 -11.62
C PRO A 763 -13.42 47.67 -11.47
N ILE A 764 -12.53 48.23 -12.31
CA ILE A 764 -11.09 47.91 -12.31
C ILE A 764 -10.26 49.14 -11.92
N GLN A 765 -9.44 49.00 -10.89
CA GLN A 765 -8.48 50.00 -10.43
C GLN A 765 -7.05 49.54 -10.69
N ILE A 766 -6.28 50.31 -11.47
CA ILE A 766 -4.87 50.06 -11.79
C ILE A 766 -4.06 51.21 -11.19
N GLN A 767 -3.33 50.96 -10.10
CA GLN A 767 -2.68 52.03 -9.35
C GLN A 767 -1.25 51.76 -8.89
N SER A 768 -0.39 52.77 -8.90
CA SER A 768 0.96 52.69 -8.31
C SER A 768 1.84 51.56 -8.89
N ASN A 769 1.59 51.11 -10.11
CA ASN A 769 2.40 50.06 -10.77
C ASN A 769 3.61 50.67 -11.49
N HIS A 770 4.67 49.89 -11.63
CA HIS A 770 5.83 50.19 -12.46
C HIS A 770 5.85 49.29 -13.70
N LEU A 771 5.62 49.87 -14.88
CA LEU A 771 5.48 49.15 -16.14
C LEU A 771 6.52 49.66 -17.14
N SER A 772 7.50 48.83 -17.51
CA SER A 772 8.52 49.27 -18.45
C SER A 772 8.98 48.25 -19.47
N ARG A 773 9.50 48.75 -20.59
CA ARG A 773 10.18 47.94 -21.62
C ARG A 773 9.34 46.80 -22.18
N THR A 774 8.01 46.96 -22.27
CA THR A 774 7.18 46.02 -23.02
C THR A 774 7.65 45.90 -24.47
N ARG A 775 7.37 44.76 -25.10
CA ARG A 775 7.84 44.39 -26.44
C ARG A 775 6.66 44.00 -27.32
N GLN A 776 6.82 44.07 -28.64
CA GLN A 776 5.80 43.56 -29.57
C GLN A 776 5.61 42.03 -29.40
N ALA A 777 4.35 41.60 -29.27
CA ALA A 777 4.02 40.18 -29.44
C ALA A 777 4.22 39.79 -30.91
N GLY A 778 4.80 38.62 -31.15
CA GLY A 778 4.90 38.11 -32.53
C GLY A 778 3.51 37.75 -33.05
N PHE A 779 3.27 37.91 -34.36
CA PHE A 779 2.01 37.60 -35.05
C PHE A 779 1.47 36.14 -34.89
N VAL A 780 2.15 35.28 -34.13
CA VAL A 780 1.90 33.83 -34.09
C VAL A 780 0.87 33.42 -33.01
N ASP A 781 0.53 34.29 -32.05
CA ASP A 781 -0.46 34.00 -30.98
C ASP A 781 -1.91 34.40 -31.33
N MET A 782 -2.26 34.47 -32.62
CA MET A 782 -3.63 34.75 -33.07
C MET A 782 -4.52 33.50 -33.00
N VAL A 783 -4.84 33.07 -31.78
CA VAL A 783 -5.98 32.18 -31.55
C VAL A 783 -6.99 32.98 -30.74
N ASN A 784 -8.16 33.25 -31.34
CA ASN A 784 -9.31 33.98 -30.76
C ASN A 784 -9.29 35.51 -30.76
N GLY A 785 -9.26 36.14 -31.94
CA GLY A 785 -9.88 37.46 -32.15
C GLY A 785 -9.44 38.61 -31.23
N SER A 786 -8.28 38.51 -30.59
CA SER A 786 -7.78 39.57 -29.68
C SER A 786 -7.57 40.87 -30.48
N PRO A 787 -8.03 42.02 -29.97
CA PRO A 787 -7.83 43.30 -30.63
C PRO A 787 -6.34 43.61 -30.83
N GLU A 788 -6.01 44.29 -31.93
CA GLU A 788 -4.62 44.58 -32.33
C GLU A 788 -3.81 45.30 -31.23
N LEU A 789 -4.47 46.09 -30.38
CA LEU A 789 -3.88 46.87 -29.29
C LEU A 789 -3.03 46.05 -28.31
N VAL A 790 -3.35 44.79 -28.09
CA VAL A 790 -2.63 43.93 -27.13
C VAL A 790 -1.26 43.51 -27.67
N LEU A 791 -1.13 43.41 -28.99
CA LEU A 791 0.08 42.95 -29.68
C LEU A 791 1.16 44.03 -29.74
N PHE A 792 0.76 45.30 -29.61
CA PHE A 792 1.60 46.47 -29.77
C PHE A 792 2.47 46.79 -28.56
N GLY A 793 2.27 46.13 -27.41
CA GLY A 793 3.14 46.32 -26.26
C GLY A 793 2.97 47.68 -25.57
N TYR A 794 1.74 48.02 -25.20
CA TYR A 794 1.47 49.15 -24.29
C TYR A 794 1.85 48.83 -22.84
N GLY A 795 2.08 49.84 -22.02
CA GLY A 795 2.17 49.66 -20.56
C GLY A 795 0.83 49.11 -20.01
N VAL A 796 -0.25 49.86 -20.23
CA VAL A 796 -1.63 49.45 -19.90
C VAL A 796 -2.49 49.49 -21.17
N ALA A 797 -3.27 48.43 -21.41
CA ALA A 797 -4.32 48.41 -22.41
C ALA A 797 -5.65 48.02 -21.74
N ALA A 798 -6.72 48.75 -21.99
CA ALA A 798 -8.06 48.45 -21.47
C ALA A 798 -9.09 48.53 -22.58
N LEU A 799 -9.79 47.42 -22.82
CA LEU A 799 -10.71 47.29 -23.95
C LEU A 799 -12.08 46.87 -23.44
N ASP A 800 -13.11 47.65 -23.76
CA ASP A 800 -14.49 47.33 -23.41
C ASP A 800 -14.65 47.02 -21.91
N VAL A 801 -14.21 47.98 -21.08
CA VAL A 801 -14.29 47.93 -19.61
C VAL A 801 -15.26 48.99 -19.10
N VAL A 802 -16.28 48.62 -18.33
CA VAL A 802 -17.34 49.57 -17.91
C VAL A 802 -16.82 50.69 -17.00
N SER A 803 -15.94 50.36 -16.07
CA SER A 803 -15.42 51.30 -15.08
C SER A 803 -13.92 51.06 -14.87
N LEU A 804 -13.11 52.05 -15.20
CA LEU A 804 -11.66 51.98 -15.16
C LEU A 804 -11.07 53.19 -14.43
N ARG A 805 -10.22 52.95 -13.43
CA ARG A 805 -9.37 53.98 -12.83
C ARG A 805 -7.90 53.61 -13.02
N VAL A 806 -7.12 54.50 -13.64
CA VAL A 806 -5.67 54.35 -13.82
C VAL A 806 -4.97 55.51 -13.12
N ALA A 807 -4.31 55.26 -11.98
CA ALA A 807 -3.78 56.33 -11.12
C ALA A 807 -2.35 56.08 -10.60
N ASN A 808 -1.52 57.11 -10.51
CA ASN A 808 -0.20 57.04 -9.84
C ASN A 808 0.78 55.99 -10.43
N ASN A 809 0.60 55.52 -11.67
CA ASN A 809 1.49 54.52 -12.27
C ASN A 809 2.74 55.17 -12.89
N THR A 810 3.87 54.47 -12.86
CA THR A 810 5.09 54.82 -13.60
C THR A 810 5.18 53.93 -14.83
N ILE A 811 5.00 54.48 -16.03
CA ILE A 811 4.94 53.73 -17.28
C ILE A 811 6.00 54.28 -18.23
N SER A 812 7.01 53.46 -18.58
CA SER A 812 8.15 53.95 -19.33
C SER A 812 8.79 53.01 -20.35
N ASP A 813 9.35 53.56 -21.42
CA ASP A 813 10.15 52.84 -22.42
C ASP A 813 9.44 51.62 -23.05
N ASN A 814 8.10 51.67 -23.13
CA ASN A 814 7.27 50.61 -23.69
C ASN A 814 7.25 50.68 -25.22
N HIS A 815 6.97 49.55 -25.89
CA HIS A 815 7.16 49.44 -27.34
C HIS A 815 6.36 50.46 -28.16
N VAL A 816 5.07 50.65 -27.82
CA VAL A 816 4.17 51.57 -28.56
C VAL A 816 3.65 52.73 -27.71
N GLY A 817 3.49 52.58 -26.40
CA GLY A 817 2.98 53.70 -25.60
C GLY A 817 2.69 53.36 -24.16
N GLY A 818 2.23 54.38 -23.42
CA GLY A 818 1.92 54.28 -22.01
C GLY A 818 0.58 53.57 -21.74
N LEU A 819 -0.51 54.17 -22.23
CA LEU A 819 -1.88 53.74 -21.94
C LEU A 819 -2.76 53.74 -23.21
N ALA A 820 -3.53 52.68 -23.42
CA ALA A 820 -4.58 52.61 -24.43
C ALA A 820 -5.92 52.22 -23.80
N VAL A 821 -6.98 52.97 -24.11
CA VAL A 821 -8.36 52.66 -23.73
C VAL A 821 -9.21 52.65 -25.01
N ASP A 822 -9.88 51.54 -25.31
CA ASP A 822 -10.72 51.41 -26.52
C ASP A 822 -12.07 50.77 -26.19
N HIS A 823 -13.14 51.46 -26.54
CA HIS A 823 -14.53 51.01 -26.41
C HIS A 823 -15.21 50.91 -27.78
N GLY A 824 -14.45 50.56 -28.81
CA GLY A 824 -14.91 50.47 -30.19
C GLY A 824 -16.02 49.44 -30.41
N GLU A 825 -16.02 48.35 -29.63
CA GLU A 825 -16.96 47.24 -29.72
C GLU A 825 -18.01 47.23 -28.58
N TRP A 826 -17.94 48.19 -27.66
CA TRP A 826 -18.92 48.35 -26.58
C TRP A 826 -20.36 48.45 -27.12
N GLY A 827 -21.24 47.58 -26.61
CA GLY A 827 -22.64 47.46 -27.04
C GLY A 827 -22.84 46.78 -28.40
N ARG A 828 -21.81 46.18 -29.00
CA ARG A 828 -21.86 45.49 -30.30
C ARG A 828 -21.62 43.99 -30.22
N TYR A 829 -21.33 43.46 -29.04
CA TYR A 829 -21.20 42.03 -28.82
C TYR A 829 -22.58 41.36 -28.86
N ASP A 830 -22.87 40.64 -29.95
CA ASP A 830 -24.12 39.87 -30.11
C ASP A 830 -24.25 38.77 -29.03
N ASP A 831 -23.12 38.25 -28.55
CA ASP A 831 -22.99 37.18 -27.57
C ASP A 831 -22.73 37.65 -26.13
N ALA A 832 -22.44 38.94 -25.93
CA ALA A 832 -22.21 39.54 -24.61
C ALA A 832 -23.04 40.84 -24.41
N PRO A 833 -24.38 40.75 -24.35
CA PRO A 833 -25.25 41.92 -24.22
C PRO A 833 -25.05 42.71 -22.92
N HIS A 834 -24.40 42.09 -21.92
CA HIS A 834 -24.02 42.74 -20.67
C HIS A 834 -22.88 43.76 -20.84
N LEU A 835 -22.12 43.73 -21.95
CA LEU A 835 -21.11 44.73 -22.31
C LEU A 835 -21.75 45.92 -23.04
N SER A 836 -22.73 46.56 -22.40
CA SER A 836 -23.47 47.70 -22.95
C SER A 836 -23.84 48.70 -21.86
N GLY A 837 -24.24 49.92 -22.25
CA GLY A 837 -24.60 50.98 -21.30
C GLY A 837 -23.49 52.03 -21.12
N ALA A 838 -23.56 52.79 -20.02
CA ALA A 838 -22.67 53.91 -19.76
C ALA A 838 -21.30 53.45 -19.24
N VAL A 839 -20.24 54.15 -19.66
CA VAL A 839 -18.85 53.83 -19.31
C VAL A 839 -18.20 54.97 -18.53
N SER A 840 -17.39 54.64 -17.51
CA SER A 840 -16.62 55.60 -16.72
C SER A 840 -15.12 55.30 -16.76
N VAL A 841 -14.32 56.29 -17.21
CA VAL A 841 -12.86 56.19 -17.25
C VAL A 841 -12.24 57.36 -16.51
N HIS A 842 -11.37 57.06 -15.54
CA HIS A 842 -10.65 58.04 -14.74
C HIS A 842 -9.14 57.80 -14.83
N ILE A 843 -8.38 58.78 -15.32
CA ILE A 843 -6.93 58.68 -15.50
C ILE A 843 -6.29 59.86 -14.79
N GLU A 844 -5.49 59.64 -13.75
CA GLU A 844 -4.90 60.72 -12.94
C GLU A 844 -3.45 60.41 -12.51
N ASP A 845 -2.61 61.43 -12.36
CA ASP A 845 -1.28 61.35 -11.72
C ASP A 845 -0.33 60.23 -12.24
N ASN A 846 -0.44 59.82 -13.51
CA ASN A 846 0.46 58.81 -14.10
C ASN A 846 1.72 59.47 -14.71
N ALA A 847 2.89 58.90 -14.41
CA ALA A 847 4.18 59.32 -14.99
C ALA A 847 4.49 58.50 -16.25
N LEU A 848 4.24 59.08 -17.43
CA LEU A 848 4.45 58.45 -18.74
C LEU A 848 5.72 59.01 -19.42
N SER A 849 6.68 58.17 -19.79
CA SER A 849 7.93 58.64 -20.44
C SER A 849 8.58 57.60 -21.36
N GLY A 850 9.34 58.03 -22.37
CA GLY A 850 10.13 57.12 -23.21
C GLY A 850 9.31 56.29 -24.21
N HIS A 851 9.44 56.61 -25.50
CA HIS A 851 9.03 55.75 -26.61
C HIS A 851 10.27 55.56 -27.51
N PRO A 852 10.72 54.32 -27.79
CA PRO A 852 11.74 54.08 -28.80
C PRO A 852 11.12 54.33 -30.18
N SER A 853 11.36 55.52 -30.73
CA SER A 853 11.10 55.94 -32.11
C SER A 853 10.73 54.81 -33.10
N HIS A 854 9.44 54.66 -33.42
CA HIS A 854 9.00 54.03 -34.68
C HIS A 854 8.22 55.08 -35.47
N GLN A 855 8.79 55.49 -36.60
CA GLN A 855 8.31 56.58 -37.48
C GLN A 855 7.06 56.23 -38.30
N GLU A 856 6.31 55.16 -37.98
CA GLU A 856 5.23 54.65 -38.86
C GLU A 856 3.81 54.75 -38.29
N ILE A 857 3.61 55.23 -37.06
CA ILE A 857 2.27 55.55 -36.55
C ILE A 857 2.27 57.03 -36.15
N GLY A 858 1.60 57.86 -36.94
CA GLY A 858 1.66 59.32 -36.89
C GLY A 858 0.99 60.00 -35.70
N SER A 859 1.14 59.50 -34.47
CA SER A 859 0.75 60.23 -33.26
C SER A 859 1.75 60.01 -32.11
N GLU A 860 2.36 61.09 -31.63
CA GLU A 860 3.19 61.19 -30.43
C GLU A 860 2.37 61.02 -29.12
N GLN A 861 1.36 60.14 -29.11
CA GLN A 861 0.39 60.06 -28.04
C GLN A 861 0.71 58.93 -27.06
N ASN A 862 1.26 59.30 -25.89
CA ASN A 862 1.48 58.38 -24.77
C ASN A 862 0.18 57.81 -24.18
N VAL A 863 -0.98 58.40 -24.51
CA VAL A 863 -2.32 57.94 -24.15
C VAL A 863 -3.22 57.99 -25.37
N VAL A 864 -3.86 56.85 -25.68
CA VAL A 864 -4.88 56.73 -26.73
C VAL A 864 -6.20 56.38 -26.08
N VAL A 865 -7.25 57.17 -26.38
CA VAL A 865 -8.63 56.86 -25.98
C VAL A 865 -9.52 56.85 -27.21
N GLN A 866 -10.08 55.69 -27.54
CA GLN A 866 -11.03 55.52 -28.64
C GLN A 866 -12.41 55.22 -28.08
N ASN A 867 -13.40 56.03 -28.46
CA ASN A 867 -14.76 55.94 -27.93
C ASN A 867 -15.79 55.84 -29.06
N ARG A 868 -16.63 54.79 -29.01
CA ARG A 868 -17.89 54.68 -29.77
C ARG A 868 -19.12 54.46 -28.89
N ALA A 869 -18.96 54.39 -27.57
CA ALA A 869 -20.06 54.35 -26.62
C ALA A 869 -20.78 55.71 -26.62
N GLY A 870 -22.10 55.70 -26.81
CA GLY A 870 -22.92 56.93 -26.90
C GLY A 870 -22.89 57.79 -25.63
N ASP A 871 -22.60 57.19 -24.48
CA ASP A 871 -22.57 57.82 -23.15
C ASP A 871 -21.29 57.42 -22.37
N MET A 872 -20.17 58.10 -22.61
CA MET A 872 -18.91 57.89 -21.88
C MET A 872 -18.52 59.13 -21.06
N ASN A 873 -18.17 58.93 -19.78
CA ASN A 873 -17.66 59.98 -18.91
C ASN A 873 -16.16 59.76 -18.64
N ILE A 874 -15.31 60.58 -19.28
CA ILE A 874 -13.86 60.59 -19.09
C ILE A 874 -13.48 61.78 -18.20
N THR A 875 -12.77 61.53 -17.09
CA THR A 875 -12.32 62.57 -16.16
C THR A 875 -10.85 62.38 -15.76
N GLY A 876 -10.20 63.45 -15.28
CA GLY A 876 -8.85 63.39 -14.70
C GLY A 876 -7.68 63.59 -15.66
N VAL A 877 -7.90 63.67 -16.98
CA VAL A 877 -6.83 63.78 -18.01
C VAL A 877 -6.03 65.09 -17.86
N GLN A 878 -5.00 65.12 -17.01
CA GLN A 878 -4.06 66.23 -16.87
C GLN A 878 -2.65 65.76 -17.26
N GLY A 879 -2.06 66.44 -18.26
CA GLY A 879 -0.66 66.23 -18.65
C GLY A 879 -0.40 65.57 -20.01
N LEU A 880 -1.24 65.77 -21.03
CA LEU A 880 -1.01 65.23 -22.39
C LEU A 880 -1.15 66.32 -23.47
N GLY A 881 -0.14 66.40 -24.34
CA GLY A 881 -0.20 67.21 -25.56
C GLY A 881 -1.35 66.76 -26.46
N SER A 882 -2.14 67.73 -26.93
CA SER A 882 -3.27 67.63 -27.86
C SER A 882 -4.06 66.32 -27.83
N MET A 883 -5.18 66.32 -27.08
CA MET A 883 -6.35 65.53 -27.45
C MET A 883 -6.78 65.95 -28.85
N ASN A 884 -6.77 65.02 -29.78
CA ASN A 884 -7.28 65.23 -31.12
C ASN A 884 -8.43 64.23 -31.30
N PRO A 885 -9.69 64.66 -31.52
CA PRO A 885 -10.75 63.77 -31.97
C PRO A 885 -10.45 63.43 -33.44
N VAL A 886 -9.45 62.58 -33.67
CA VAL A 886 -9.12 62.10 -35.01
C VAL A 886 -9.84 60.78 -35.17
N GLY A 887 -10.78 60.77 -36.11
CA GLY A 887 -11.13 59.52 -36.77
C GLY A 887 -9.85 58.95 -37.36
N LEU A 888 -9.26 57.98 -36.68
CA LEU A 888 -8.26 57.10 -37.26
C LEU A 888 -8.97 56.30 -38.33
N GLU A 889 -8.95 56.80 -39.56
CA GLU A 889 -8.87 55.91 -40.71
C GLU A 889 -7.56 55.14 -40.56
N VAL A 890 -7.64 53.96 -39.94
CA VAL A 890 -6.73 52.87 -40.27
C VAL A 890 -6.71 52.79 -41.80
N PRO A 891 -5.55 52.72 -42.47
CA PRO A 891 -5.53 52.34 -43.87
C PRO A 891 -6.08 50.91 -43.91
N MET A 892 -7.38 50.78 -44.19
CA MET A 892 -7.91 49.52 -44.68
C MET A 892 -7.11 49.26 -45.95
N CYS A 893 -6.20 48.29 -45.91
CA CYS A 893 -5.91 47.53 -47.11
C CYS A 893 -7.27 47.04 -47.61
N ARG A 894 -7.73 47.67 -48.70
CA ARG A 894 -8.95 47.31 -49.41
C ARG A 894 -9.05 45.79 -49.47
N ASN A 895 -10.05 45.22 -48.80
CA ASN A 895 -10.62 43.98 -49.25
C ASN A 895 -11.06 44.22 -50.69
N VAL A 896 -10.33 43.60 -51.62
CA VAL A 896 -10.77 43.46 -53.00
C VAL A 896 -11.93 42.47 -52.93
N ASP A 897 -13.14 42.98 -53.07
CA ASP A 897 -14.28 42.17 -53.47
C ASP A 897 -13.93 41.43 -54.76
N GLY A 898 -13.98 40.10 -54.69
CA GLY A 898 -13.55 39.23 -55.79
C GLY A 898 -13.76 37.76 -55.49
N ALA A 899 -15.03 37.38 -55.39
CA ALA A 899 -15.62 36.07 -55.67
C ALA A 899 -14.69 34.83 -55.72
N HIS A 900 -15.00 33.82 -54.90
CA HIS A 900 -15.32 32.50 -55.45
C HIS A 900 -16.27 31.75 -54.52
N GLN A 901 -17.47 31.49 -55.05
CA GLN A 901 -18.29 30.35 -54.66
C GLN A 901 -17.48 29.06 -54.78
N ALA A 902 -17.53 28.22 -53.76
CA ALA A 902 -17.49 26.78 -53.93
C ALA A 902 -18.38 26.13 -52.86
N THR A 903 -19.50 25.62 -53.34
CA THR A 903 -20.44 24.72 -52.69
C THR A 903 -19.79 23.40 -52.26
N GLY A 904 -20.32 22.81 -51.17
CA GLY A 904 -20.13 21.41 -50.75
C GLY A 904 -19.28 21.31 -49.49
N GLY A 905 -19.72 20.76 -48.35
CA GLY A 905 -20.70 19.70 -48.11
C GLY A 905 -19.94 18.52 -47.47
N GLY A 906 -20.32 18.11 -46.26
CA GLY A 906 -19.84 16.88 -45.61
C GLY A 906 -19.22 17.08 -44.23
N GLY A 907 -19.82 16.44 -43.23
CA GLY A 907 -19.50 16.60 -41.80
C GLY A 907 -18.30 15.81 -41.30
N PHE A 908 -17.88 16.13 -40.06
CA PHE A 908 -18.21 15.40 -38.83
C PHE A 908 -18.33 16.41 -37.69
#